data_AF-A0A2W4P2N2-F1
#
_entry.id   AF-A0A2W4P2N2-F1
#
_cell.length_a   1.000
_cell.length_b   1.000
_cell.length_c   1.000
_cell.angle_alpha   90.00
_cell.angle_beta   90.00
_cell.angle_gamma   90.00
#
_symmetry.space_group_name_H-M   'P 1'
#
loop_
_entity.id
_entity.type
_entity.pdbx_description
1 polymer ?
#
loop_
_entity_poly.entity_id
_entity_poly.type
_entity_poly.pdbx_seq_one_letter_code
_entity_poly.pdbx_strand_id
1 'polypeptide(L)'
;MGGADGGLRRKLRVAAAWLLTLALVIVYFALPNGENPVGVEAAARARTEPAEERRLDVIEVSPADAVAGAAITIAYVGALDPEDVRPYVGREEMPVLARKEGAVVARLPGNLEPGRVKIRVASGGERSKPYDIRIKAPNWRKPFRNLVGGFALLVFGIGVLARGARAAAGLPSAHGLSRVARRGTAALGLGALLGVLAQSTTAAAGVLAGLVASSVLAVVPAACAFLGAQIGAASAPLVTGLIDPREGLLVIAVGVLWLGLATDRRAVAIGRLVLGAGLIAFGLQTMRPGFEPFVQDPELLSFVSRLRAENGADVALCALLGAALVATLQGPAPVLVLVLVLAQTTAHWDLETALAVLSGSGLGAAVGALLTTPAGRRCRRLAELHLLMGAGSTLLTAATVGIWSSLADSIVPGVPHEIDWGKRVLMPNLGLHLGVGFALSQLAAAIVLLPLVPLAARLLNRVLPADSGKELARVGDSVRVVRARLLAALSVQQSALEPLLELALHGRREAGRIAEHRLADAHALLEESISGPLSALPKDPEGSLLARLALGCLQLERALESVQSQAERLVDRRVALSAETETPLLLGDDELTLRRLSALLDEGIATVAHALETGSEIDLEAARAREIRMNGLEAHARSAVLAGARDAAAMRMHLAVLGLVDALEAAGNHVYRLAETLGEGNPTQVASIPA
;
A
#
# COMPACT_ATOMS: atom_id res chain seq x y z
N MET A 1 2.49 32.17 8.40
CA MET A 1 3.01 31.33 9.51
C MET A 1 2.93 29.81 9.22
N GLY A 2 2.96 29.34 7.97
CA GLY A 2 2.80 27.91 7.63
C GLY A 2 4.07 27.07 7.43
N GLY A 3 5.26 27.68 7.40
CA GLY A 3 6.51 26.98 7.07
C GLY A 3 7.20 26.24 8.24
N ALA A 4 6.93 26.63 9.49
CA ALA A 4 7.64 26.08 10.65
C ALA A 4 7.15 24.67 11.05
N ASP A 5 5.87 24.36 10.83
CA ASP A 5 5.23 23.13 11.31
C ASP A 5 5.59 21.91 10.43
N GLY A 6 5.81 22.11 9.14
CA GLY A 6 6.26 21.06 8.21
C GLY A 6 7.70 20.58 8.48
N GLY A 7 8.59 21.51 8.84
CA GLY A 7 9.98 21.20 9.20
C GLY A 7 10.08 20.41 10.51
N LEU A 8 9.26 20.77 11.51
CA LEU A 8 9.21 20.06 12.79
C LEU A 8 8.66 18.64 12.64
N ARG A 9 7.54 18.46 11.92
CA ARG A 9 6.99 17.12 11.63
C ARG A 9 7.97 16.23 10.88
N ARG A 10 8.75 16.77 9.95
CA ARG A 10 9.80 16.03 9.24
C ARG A 10 10.93 15.60 10.18
N LYS A 11 11.44 16.53 11.01
CA LYS A 11 12.48 16.23 12.01
C LYS A 11 12.00 15.17 13.01
N LEU A 12 10.75 15.26 13.46
CA LEU A 12 10.13 14.28 14.36
C LEU A 12 10.02 12.90 13.71
N ARG A 13 9.61 12.80 12.44
CA ARG A 13 9.55 11.51 11.72
C ARG A 13 10.93 10.88 11.54
N VAL A 14 11.93 11.68 11.20
CA VAL A 14 13.32 11.20 11.06
C VAL A 14 13.87 10.75 12.41
N ALA A 15 13.66 11.54 13.47
CA ALA A 15 14.05 11.17 14.83
C ALA A 15 13.35 9.87 15.29
N ALA A 16 12.05 9.73 15.02
CA ALA A 16 11.31 8.51 15.33
C ALA A 16 11.86 7.30 14.57
N ALA A 17 12.22 7.44 13.29
CA ALA A 17 12.83 6.37 12.51
C ALA A 17 14.20 5.94 13.09
N TRP A 18 15.04 6.90 13.50
CA TRP A 18 16.31 6.60 14.17
C TRP A 18 16.12 5.92 15.52
N LEU A 19 15.17 6.39 16.34
CA LEU A 19 14.84 5.78 17.62
C LEU A 19 14.31 4.36 17.47
N LEU A 20 13.42 4.10 16.50
CA LEU A 20 12.93 2.76 16.16
C LEU A 20 14.07 1.84 15.71
N THR A 21 14.97 2.35 14.87
CA THR A 21 16.15 1.60 14.41
C THR A 21 17.06 1.24 15.58
N LEU A 22 17.35 2.22 16.46
CA LEU A 22 18.17 2.01 17.64
C LEU A 22 17.53 1.00 18.60
N ALA A 23 16.22 1.12 18.86
CA ALA A 23 15.47 0.19 19.69
C ALA A 23 15.52 -1.24 19.13
N LEU A 24 15.35 -1.40 17.80
CA LEU A 24 15.45 -2.70 17.14
C LEU A 24 16.83 -3.34 17.33
N VAL A 25 17.90 -2.55 17.18
CA VAL A 25 19.29 -3.01 17.37
C VAL A 25 19.55 -3.38 18.83
N ILE A 26 19.11 -2.55 19.79
CA ILE A 26 19.24 -2.82 21.23
C ILE A 26 18.54 -4.13 21.59
N VAL A 27 17.28 -4.29 21.17
CA VAL A 27 16.51 -5.53 21.40
C VAL A 27 17.24 -6.73 20.81
N TYR A 28 17.72 -6.65 19.57
CA TYR A 28 18.46 -7.74 18.94
C TYR A 28 19.69 -8.20 19.74
N PHE A 29 20.50 -7.25 20.23
CA PHE A 29 21.69 -7.58 21.01
C PHE A 29 21.37 -7.97 22.47
N ALA A 30 20.23 -7.57 23.02
CA ALA A 30 19.75 -8.02 24.32
C ALA A 30 19.23 -9.47 24.30
N LEU A 31 18.86 -10.01 23.13
CA LEU A 31 18.34 -11.37 23.02
C LEU A 31 19.44 -12.43 23.23
N PRO A 32 19.12 -13.56 23.90
CA PRO A 32 20.04 -14.69 24.08
C PRO A 32 20.54 -15.25 22.75
N ASN A 33 21.87 -15.45 22.65
CA ASN A 33 22.53 -16.10 21.51
C ASN A 33 23.16 -17.42 21.94
N GLY A 34 22.35 -18.44 22.21
CA GLY A 34 22.86 -19.79 22.43
C GLY A 34 23.53 -20.33 21.16
N GLU A 35 24.85 -20.49 21.17
CA GLU A 35 25.57 -21.29 20.18
C GLU A 35 25.57 -22.76 20.65
N ASN A 36 25.33 -23.66 19.71
CA ASN A 36 25.39 -25.09 20.02
C ASN A 36 26.85 -25.50 20.24
N PRO A 37 27.19 -26.27 21.29
CA PRO A 37 28.56 -26.74 21.48
C PRO A 37 29.04 -27.54 20.26
N VAL A 38 30.29 -27.26 19.84
CA VAL A 38 30.98 -27.93 18.74
C VAL A 38 31.20 -29.39 19.11
N GLY A 39 30.76 -30.32 18.24
CA GLY A 39 31.00 -31.78 18.40
C GLY A 39 29.75 -32.65 18.57
N VAL A 40 28.53 -32.09 18.56
CA VAL A 40 27.30 -32.91 18.64
C VAL A 40 26.82 -33.29 17.24
N GLU A 41 27.28 -34.43 16.73
CA GLU A 41 26.74 -35.09 15.53
C GLU A 41 25.22 -35.34 15.65
N ALA A 42 24.54 -35.36 14.49
CA ALA A 42 23.11 -35.62 14.39
C ALA A 42 22.71 -36.96 15.05
N ALA A 43 21.78 -36.92 16.00
CA ALA A 43 21.04 -38.09 16.49
C ALA A 43 19.54 -37.80 16.21
N ALA A 44 18.70 -38.69 15.71
CA ALA A 44 18.83 -40.07 15.24
C ALA A 44 17.99 -40.22 13.96
N ARG A 45 18.37 -41.15 13.06
CA ARG A 45 17.52 -41.54 11.92
C ARG A 45 16.28 -42.26 12.46
N ALA A 46 15.12 -42.03 11.84
CA ALA A 46 13.93 -42.85 12.04
C ALA A 46 14.32 -44.33 11.99
N ARG A 47 13.88 -45.13 12.97
CA ARG A 47 14.12 -46.58 12.94
C ARG A 47 13.17 -47.18 11.91
N THR A 48 13.73 -47.67 10.81
CA THR A 48 13.01 -48.34 9.71
C THR A 48 12.93 -49.86 9.88
N GLU A 49 13.26 -50.40 11.06
CA GLU A 49 13.08 -51.83 11.33
C GLU A 49 11.60 -52.14 11.57
N PRO A 50 11.03 -53.19 10.94
CA PRO A 50 9.64 -53.57 11.17
C PRO A 50 9.44 -53.91 12.66
N ALA A 51 8.42 -53.31 13.27
CA ALA A 51 8.05 -53.56 14.65
C ALA A 51 7.70 -55.04 14.83
N GLU A 52 8.61 -55.82 15.41
CA GLU A 52 8.28 -57.15 15.95
C GLU A 52 7.13 -57.01 16.95
N GLU A 53 6.19 -57.96 16.89
CA GLU A 53 4.86 -57.93 17.48
C GLU A 53 4.78 -57.36 18.92
N ARG A 54 3.87 -56.38 19.08
CA ARG A 54 3.19 -55.98 20.33
C ARG A 54 4.03 -55.48 21.51
N ARG A 55 5.24 -54.96 21.32
CA ARG A 55 5.96 -54.23 22.38
C ARG A 55 5.82 -52.71 22.24
N LEU A 56 5.60 -52.03 23.37
CA LEU A 56 5.55 -50.56 23.43
C LEU A 56 6.88 -49.97 22.93
N ASP A 57 6.86 -49.18 21.86
CA ASP A 57 8.05 -48.49 21.36
C ASP A 57 7.78 -47.07 20.88
N VAL A 58 8.82 -46.23 20.91
CA VAL A 58 8.78 -44.85 20.40
C VAL A 58 9.25 -44.86 18.95
N ILE A 59 8.36 -44.44 18.05
CA ILE A 59 8.62 -44.38 16.61
C ILE A 59 9.41 -43.12 16.28
N GLU A 60 8.92 -41.99 16.77
CA GLU A 60 9.42 -40.66 16.41
C GLU A 60 9.14 -39.66 17.54
N VAL A 61 10.05 -38.70 17.70
CA VAL A 61 9.84 -37.52 18.54
C VAL A 61 10.01 -36.26 17.68
N SER A 62 8.99 -35.41 17.67
CA SER A 62 8.96 -34.17 16.89
C SER A 62 8.66 -32.96 17.78
N PRO A 63 9.50 -31.91 17.79
CA PRO A 63 10.77 -31.80 17.08
C PRO A 63 11.89 -32.65 17.72
N ALA A 64 12.77 -33.25 16.90
CA ALA A 64 13.92 -34.02 17.38
C ALA A 64 14.99 -33.16 18.10
N ASP A 65 14.96 -31.85 17.81
CA ASP A 65 15.75 -30.83 18.49
C ASP A 65 14.80 -29.85 19.21
N ALA A 66 14.78 -29.88 20.55
CA ALA A 66 13.90 -29.05 21.36
C ALA A 66 14.69 -28.13 22.31
N VAL A 67 14.05 -27.12 22.89
CA VAL A 67 14.61 -26.30 23.98
C VAL A 67 14.01 -26.77 25.31
N ALA A 68 14.71 -26.57 26.43
CA ALA A 68 14.14 -26.84 27.74
C ALA A 68 12.78 -26.11 27.91
N GLY A 69 11.79 -26.77 28.49
CA GLY A 69 10.44 -26.21 28.63
C GLY A 69 9.52 -26.35 27.42
N ALA A 70 10.02 -26.76 26.24
CA ALA A 70 9.24 -26.86 25.01
C ALA A 70 8.26 -28.04 25.01
N ALA A 71 7.20 -27.94 24.20
CA ALA A 71 6.32 -29.06 23.89
C ALA A 71 6.95 -29.97 22.83
N ILE A 72 6.85 -31.28 23.03
CA ILE A 72 7.29 -32.31 22.08
C ILE A 72 6.17 -33.32 21.85
N THR A 73 6.06 -33.82 20.62
CA THR A 73 5.14 -34.90 20.25
C THR A 73 5.92 -36.20 20.19
N ILE A 74 5.47 -37.22 20.91
CA ILE A 74 6.08 -38.54 20.96
C ILE A 74 5.10 -39.53 20.31
N ALA A 75 5.44 -40.00 19.11
CA ALA A 75 4.69 -41.04 18.42
C ALA A 75 5.10 -42.42 18.94
N TYR A 76 4.12 -43.27 19.25
CA TYR A 76 4.35 -44.58 19.84
C TYR A 76 3.43 -45.64 19.24
N VAL A 77 3.86 -46.90 19.34
CA VAL A 77 3.07 -48.09 18.96
C VAL A 77 3.07 -49.10 20.10
N GLY A 78 2.04 -49.95 20.17
CA GLY A 78 2.00 -51.08 21.09
C GLY A 78 1.42 -50.79 22.47
N ALA A 79 0.83 -49.60 22.70
CA ALA A 79 0.07 -49.33 23.92
C ALA A 79 -1.33 -49.97 23.84
N LEU A 80 -1.72 -50.71 24.88
CA LEU A 80 -3.05 -51.33 24.99
C LEU A 80 -4.15 -50.32 25.33
N ASP A 81 -3.81 -49.31 26.12
CA ASP A 81 -4.68 -48.19 26.47
C ASP A 81 -3.93 -46.86 26.23
N PRO A 82 -4.37 -46.03 25.26
CA PRO A 82 -3.80 -44.71 25.00
C PRO A 82 -3.84 -43.74 26.19
N GLU A 83 -4.80 -43.90 27.11
CA GLU A 83 -4.97 -43.03 28.27
C GLU A 83 -3.91 -43.27 29.36
N ASP A 84 -3.38 -44.49 29.46
CA ASP A 84 -2.36 -44.87 30.45
C ASP A 84 -0.93 -44.55 29.98
N VAL A 85 -0.76 -43.92 28.82
CA VAL A 85 0.56 -43.64 28.25
C VAL A 85 1.24 -42.49 28.98
N ARG A 86 2.36 -42.76 29.64
CA ARG A 86 3.12 -41.77 30.45
C ARG A 86 4.50 -41.52 29.84
N PRO A 87 4.80 -40.28 29.41
CA PRO A 87 6.09 -39.93 28.84
C PRO A 87 7.10 -39.54 29.93
N TYR A 88 8.37 -39.92 29.74
CA TYR A 88 9.47 -39.67 30.68
C TYR A 88 10.69 -39.11 29.96
N VAL A 89 11.42 -38.25 30.66
CA VAL A 89 12.75 -37.77 30.28
C VAL A 89 13.75 -38.17 31.36
N GLY A 90 14.68 -39.06 31.03
CA GLY A 90 15.53 -39.71 32.03
C GLY A 90 14.72 -40.50 33.07
N ARG A 91 14.54 -39.93 34.27
CA ARG A 91 13.75 -40.49 35.38
C ARG A 91 12.51 -39.66 35.75
N GLU A 92 12.36 -38.48 35.16
CA GLU A 92 11.29 -37.54 35.46
C GLU A 92 10.11 -37.77 34.52
N GLU A 93 8.88 -37.82 35.06
CA GLU A 93 7.65 -37.91 34.28
C GLU A 93 7.34 -36.53 33.68
N MET A 94 7.11 -36.48 32.36
CA MET A 94 6.81 -35.24 31.67
C MET A 94 5.30 -34.94 31.75
N PRO A 95 4.90 -33.68 32.02
CA PRO A 95 3.50 -33.30 31.97
C PRO A 95 2.92 -33.54 30.58
N VAL A 96 1.82 -34.28 30.50
CA VAL A 96 1.07 -34.51 29.25
C VAL A 96 0.20 -33.29 28.96
N LEU A 97 0.42 -32.68 27.79
CA LEU A 97 -0.33 -31.52 27.31
C LEU A 97 -1.56 -31.92 26.48
N ALA A 98 -1.42 -32.98 25.68
CA ALA A 98 -2.48 -33.51 24.83
C ALA A 98 -2.22 -34.97 24.46
N ARG A 99 -3.29 -35.73 24.23
CA ARG A 99 -3.24 -37.11 23.72
C ARG A 99 -3.90 -37.16 22.35
N LYS A 100 -3.29 -37.87 21.41
CA LYS A 100 -3.83 -38.21 20.09
C LYS A 100 -3.65 -39.71 19.87
N GLU A 101 -4.42 -40.28 18.94
CA GLU A 101 -4.29 -41.70 18.62
C GLU A 101 -2.85 -41.99 18.12
N GLY A 102 -2.12 -42.86 18.84
CA GLY A 102 -0.72 -43.19 18.54
C GLY A 102 0.32 -42.11 18.88
N ALA A 103 -0.04 -41.01 19.55
CA ALA A 103 0.90 -39.96 19.93
C ALA A 103 0.55 -39.23 21.22
N VAL A 104 1.56 -38.88 22.02
CA VAL A 104 1.41 -38.06 23.23
C VAL A 104 2.23 -36.78 23.12
N VAL A 105 1.60 -35.65 23.40
CA VAL A 105 2.27 -34.34 23.47
C VAL A 105 2.64 -34.06 24.92
N ALA A 106 3.92 -33.84 25.19
CA ALA A 106 4.44 -33.67 26.53
C ALA A 106 5.33 -32.41 26.64
N ARG A 107 5.40 -31.81 27.82
CA ARG A 107 6.27 -30.66 28.10
C ARG A 107 7.61 -31.13 28.64
N LEU A 108 8.71 -30.68 28.05
CA LEU A 108 10.04 -30.89 28.61
C LEU A 108 10.23 -30.08 29.91
N PRO A 109 10.94 -30.61 30.92
CA PRO A 109 11.34 -29.83 32.08
C PRO A 109 12.12 -28.56 31.68
N GLY A 110 11.83 -27.45 32.36
CA GLY A 110 12.43 -26.15 32.06
C GLY A 110 13.89 -26.01 32.52
N ASN A 111 14.38 -26.93 33.35
CA ASN A 111 15.71 -26.96 33.96
C ASN A 111 16.70 -27.89 33.23
N LEU A 112 16.37 -28.39 32.03
CA LEU A 112 17.27 -29.25 31.25
C LEU A 112 18.47 -28.46 30.71
N GLU A 113 19.67 -28.99 30.92
CA GLU A 113 20.89 -28.46 30.33
C GLU A 113 20.97 -28.80 28.82
N PRO A 114 21.58 -27.92 27.98
CA PRO A 114 21.82 -28.22 26.58
C PRO A 114 22.67 -29.50 26.41
N GLY A 115 22.20 -30.46 25.62
CA GLY A 115 22.85 -31.77 25.51
C GLY A 115 21.96 -32.85 24.89
N ARG A 116 22.36 -34.12 24.97
CA ARG A 116 21.53 -35.26 24.58
C ARG A 116 20.76 -35.79 25.78
N VAL A 117 19.46 -36.04 25.61
CA VAL A 117 18.59 -36.56 26.66
C VAL A 117 17.73 -37.70 26.13
N LYS A 118 17.49 -38.71 26.97
CA LYS A 118 16.73 -39.92 26.63
C LYS A 118 15.26 -39.77 27.00
N ILE A 119 14.38 -39.98 26.04
CA ILE A 119 12.93 -40.06 26.22
C ILE A 119 12.46 -41.51 26.25
N ARG A 120 11.47 -41.79 27.07
CA ARG A 120 10.77 -43.08 27.16
C ARG A 120 9.28 -42.87 27.31
N VAL A 121 8.51 -43.87 26.92
CA VAL A 121 7.07 -43.94 27.15
C VAL A 121 6.76 -45.19 27.97
N ALA A 122 5.83 -45.12 28.91
CA ALA A 122 5.38 -46.24 29.72
C ALA A 122 3.86 -46.43 29.59
N SER A 123 3.37 -47.68 29.57
CA SER A 123 1.94 -48.02 29.56
C SER A 123 1.77 -49.42 30.15
N GLY A 124 0.82 -49.62 31.07
CA GLY A 124 0.49 -50.94 31.63
C GLY A 124 1.65 -51.66 32.34
N GLY A 125 2.67 -50.93 32.81
CA GLY A 125 3.88 -51.50 33.43
C GLY A 125 5.03 -51.81 32.46
N GLU A 126 4.82 -51.72 31.15
CA GLU A 126 5.89 -51.80 30.14
C GLU A 126 6.50 -50.42 29.85
N ARG A 127 7.80 -50.40 29.51
CA ARG A 127 8.54 -49.18 29.12
C ARG A 127 9.18 -49.36 27.76
N SER A 128 9.10 -48.33 26.93
CA SER A 128 9.76 -48.29 25.62
C SER A 128 11.28 -48.30 25.73
N LYS A 129 11.94 -48.61 24.61
CA LYS A 129 13.38 -48.36 24.46
C LYS A 129 13.65 -46.84 24.56
N PRO A 130 14.81 -46.41 25.07
CA PRO A 130 15.17 -45.00 25.10
C PRO A 130 15.33 -44.44 23.68
N TYR A 131 14.71 -43.30 23.44
CA TYR A 131 14.85 -42.50 22.23
C TYR A 131 15.68 -41.25 22.56
N ASP A 132 16.80 -41.03 21.87
CA ASP A 132 17.67 -39.88 22.12
C ASP A 132 17.14 -38.64 21.41
N ILE A 133 16.99 -37.53 22.14
CA ILE A 133 16.71 -36.20 21.59
C ILE A 133 17.79 -35.21 21.98
N ARG A 134 17.85 -34.08 21.26
CA ARG A 134 18.79 -33.00 21.55
C ARG A 134 18.09 -31.81 22.18
N ILE A 135 18.61 -31.35 23.31
CA ILE A 135 18.24 -30.09 23.95
C ILE A 135 19.20 -29.00 23.48
N LYS A 136 18.65 -27.96 22.84
CA LYS A 136 19.39 -26.78 22.35
C LYS A 136 19.45 -25.71 23.43
N ALA A 137 20.53 -24.93 23.41
CA ALA A 137 20.58 -23.68 24.16
C ALA A 137 19.53 -22.69 23.61
N PRO A 138 18.88 -21.90 24.46
CA PRO A 138 17.91 -20.90 24.01
C PRO A 138 18.60 -19.86 23.10
N ASN A 139 18.15 -19.80 21.85
CA ASN A 139 18.66 -18.86 20.85
C ASN A 139 17.51 -18.06 20.25
N TRP A 140 17.28 -16.86 20.79
CA TRP A 140 16.24 -15.95 20.32
C TRP A 140 16.74 -14.99 19.24
N ARG A 141 18.06 -14.79 19.11
CA ARG A 141 18.64 -13.93 18.08
C ARG A 141 18.36 -14.44 16.66
N LYS A 142 18.53 -15.74 16.42
CA LYS A 142 18.31 -16.31 15.08
C LYS A 142 16.83 -16.21 14.66
N PRO A 143 15.84 -16.62 15.47
CA PRO A 143 14.42 -16.43 15.15
C PRO A 143 14.03 -14.98 14.96
N PHE A 144 14.49 -14.07 15.83
CA PHE A 144 14.20 -12.65 15.73
C PHE A 144 14.72 -12.03 14.43
N ARG A 145 15.99 -12.29 14.07
CA ARG A 145 16.57 -11.79 12.81
C ARG A 145 15.81 -12.33 11.59
N ASN A 146 15.45 -13.61 11.61
CA ASN A 146 14.70 -14.24 10.53
C ASN A 146 13.29 -13.64 10.40
N LEU A 147 12.62 -13.39 11.52
CA LEU A 147 11.30 -12.78 11.55
C LEU A 147 11.33 -11.34 11.04
N VAL A 148 12.18 -10.49 11.62
CA VAL A 148 12.28 -9.07 11.27
C VAL A 148 12.84 -8.89 9.85
N GLY A 149 13.90 -9.62 9.49
CA GLY A 149 14.53 -9.53 8.17
C GLY A 149 13.65 -10.11 7.06
N GLY A 150 13.03 -11.27 7.31
CA GLY A 150 12.07 -11.86 6.38
C GLY A 150 10.83 -10.98 6.19
N PHE A 151 10.33 -10.37 7.26
CA PHE A 151 9.24 -9.39 7.19
C PHE A 151 9.64 -8.14 6.39
N ALA A 152 10.83 -7.60 6.62
CA ALA A 152 11.34 -6.45 5.86
C ALA A 152 11.46 -6.77 4.36
N LEU A 153 11.96 -7.95 3.99
CA LEU A 153 12.04 -8.42 2.61
C LEU A 153 10.66 -8.58 1.97
N LEU A 154 9.70 -9.13 2.72
CA LEU A 154 8.32 -9.31 2.27
C LEU A 154 7.64 -7.95 2.01
N VAL A 155 7.75 -7.00 2.95
CA VAL A 155 7.22 -5.63 2.81
C VAL A 155 7.89 -4.89 1.65
N PHE A 156 9.21 -5.02 1.50
CA PHE A 156 9.94 -4.41 0.39
C PHE A 156 9.53 -5.02 -0.96
N GLY A 157 9.39 -6.35 -1.01
CA GLY A 157 8.93 -7.10 -2.18
C GLY A 157 7.54 -6.69 -2.64
N ILE A 158 6.60 -6.55 -1.69
CA ILE A 158 5.27 -5.98 -1.94
C ILE A 158 5.38 -4.60 -2.59
N GLY A 159 6.22 -3.71 -2.07
CA GLY A 159 6.43 -2.37 -2.64
C GLY A 159 7.03 -2.39 -4.06
N VAL A 160 7.92 -3.33 -4.36
CA VAL A 160 8.51 -3.52 -5.70
C VAL A 160 7.45 -4.06 -6.68
N LEU A 161 6.71 -5.10 -6.28
CA LEU A 161 5.59 -5.68 -7.03
C LEU A 161 4.55 -4.60 -7.37
N ALA A 162 4.20 -3.75 -6.39
CA ALA A 162 3.29 -2.61 -6.54
C ALA A 162 3.73 -1.62 -7.62
N ARG A 163 5.03 -1.32 -7.70
CA ARG A 163 5.58 -0.39 -8.70
C ARG A 163 5.64 -1.05 -10.08
N GLY A 164 5.94 -2.34 -10.15
CA GLY A 164 5.91 -3.12 -11.38
C GLY A 164 4.51 -3.19 -11.99
N ALA A 165 3.51 -3.56 -11.17
CA ALA A 165 2.12 -3.64 -11.60
C ALA A 165 1.58 -2.27 -12.05
N ARG A 166 1.91 -1.18 -11.34
CA ARG A 166 1.58 0.20 -11.78
C ARG A 166 2.18 0.54 -13.13
N ALA A 167 3.46 0.23 -13.33
CA ALA A 167 4.16 0.51 -14.59
C ALA A 167 3.61 -0.34 -15.75
N ALA A 168 3.24 -1.61 -15.49
CA ALA A 168 2.71 -2.53 -16.50
C ALA A 168 1.31 -2.10 -16.99
N ALA A 169 0.49 -1.57 -16.08
CA ALA A 169 -0.86 -1.10 -16.40
C ALA A 169 -0.89 0.27 -17.12
N GLY A 170 0.25 0.93 -17.32
CA GLY A 170 0.34 2.23 -18.02
C GLY A 170 -0.44 3.36 -17.33
N LEU A 171 -0.72 3.21 -16.04
CA LEU A 171 -1.60 4.10 -15.28
C LEU A 171 -0.90 5.43 -14.99
N PRO A 172 -1.57 6.59 -15.18
CA PRO A 172 -1.05 7.86 -14.68
C PRO A 172 -0.90 7.83 -13.14
N SER A 173 -0.24 8.84 -12.57
CA SER A 173 -0.26 9.09 -11.12
C SER A 173 -1.70 9.03 -10.56
N ALA A 174 -1.87 8.85 -9.25
CA ALA A 174 -3.17 8.58 -8.60
C ALA A 174 -4.33 9.49 -9.04
N HIS A 175 -4.04 10.69 -9.54
CA HIS A 175 -4.96 11.67 -10.13
C HIS A 175 -5.57 11.27 -11.49
N GLY A 176 -4.95 10.38 -12.27
CA GLY A 176 -5.53 9.89 -13.54
C GLY A 176 -6.62 8.84 -13.37
N LEU A 177 -6.64 8.13 -12.23
CA LEU A 177 -7.61 7.06 -11.94
C LEU A 177 -8.92 7.57 -11.34
N SER A 178 -8.92 8.75 -10.71
CA SER A 178 -10.11 9.33 -10.07
C SER A 178 -11.20 9.72 -11.08
N ARG A 179 -10.81 10.10 -12.31
CA ARG A 179 -11.73 10.51 -13.38
C ARG A 179 -12.69 9.38 -13.80
N VAL A 180 -12.29 8.12 -13.59
CA VAL A 180 -13.07 6.90 -13.87
C VAL A 180 -13.95 6.50 -12.68
N ALA A 181 -13.56 6.83 -11.44
CA ALA A 181 -14.21 6.41 -10.20
C ALA A 181 -15.44 7.24 -9.79
N ARG A 182 -16.23 7.72 -10.77
CA ARG A 182 -17.46 8.52 -10.51
C ARG A 182 -18.66 7.67 -10.07
N ARG A 183 -18.63 6.36 -10.32
CA ARG A 183 -19.68 5.38 -9.97
C ARG A 183 -19.12 4.37 -8.97
N GLY A 184 -19.97 3.87 -8.07
CA GLY A 184 -19.57 2.93 -7.01
C GLY A 184 -18.85 1.67 -7.52
N THR A 185 -19.29 1.11 -8.67
CA THR A 185 -18.66 -0.05 -9.30
C THR A 185 -17.28 0.25 -9.90
N ALA A 186 -17.12 1.40 -10.54
CA ALA A 186 -15.82 1.85 -11.05
C ALA A 186 -14.85 2.17 -9.91
N ALA A 187 -15.35 2.72 -8.81
CA ALA A 187 -14.59 2.96 -7.59
C ALA A 187 -14.19 1.65 -6.90
N LEU A 188 -15.05 0.63 -6.88
CA LEU A 188 -14.70 -0.72 -6.42
C LEU A 188 -13.52 -1.29 -7.23
N GLY A 189 -13.57 -1.18 -8.57
CA GLY A 189 -12.47 -1.63 -9.44
C GLY A 189 -11.16 -0.88 -9.19
N LEU A 190 -11.23 0.44 -9.02
CA LEU A 190 -10.09 1.26 -8.60
C LEU A 190 -9.52 0.78 -7.26
N GLY A 191 -10.41 0.50 -6.30
CA GLY A 191 -10.09 -0.08 -5.01
C GLY A 191 -9.35 -1.40 -5.14
N ALA A 192 -9.90 -2.35 -5.90
CA ALA A 192 -9.30 -3.66 -6.12
C ALA A 192 -7.91 -3.54 -6.72
N LEU A 193 -7.74 -2.68 -7.71
CA LEU A 193 -6.42 -2.36 -8.25
C LEU A 193 -5.50 -1.79 -7.18
N LEU A 194 -5.92 -0.79 -6.40
CA LEU A 194 -5.12 -0.24 -5.30
C LEU A 194 -4.78 -1.30 -4.24
N GLY A 195 -5.68 -2.24 -3.97
CA GLY A 195 -5.47 -3.37 -3.06
C GLY A 195 -4.44 -4.36 -3.59
N VAL A 196 -4.51 -4.72 -4.88
CA VAL A 196 -3.50 -5.58 -5.54
C VAL A 196 -2.13 -4.89 -5.54
N LEU A 197 -2.11 -3.59 -5.81
CA LEU A 197 -0.88 -2.81 -5.84
C LEU A 197 -0.31 -2.66 -4.44
N ALA A 198 -1.10 -2.23 -3.46
CA ALA A 198 -0.63 -1.97 -2.11
C ALA A 198 -0.41 -3.25 -1.30
N GLN A 199 -1.10 -4.34 -1.64
CA GLN A 199 -1.24 -5.58 -0.85
C GLN A 199 -1.64 -5.36 0.63
N SER A 200 -2.08 -4.14 0.95
CA SER A 200 -2.52 -3.69 2.25
C SER A 200 -3.74 -2.81 2.05
N THR A 201 -4.85 -3.24 2.61
CA THR A 201 -6.09 -2.47 2.63
C THR A 201 -5.90 -1.16 3.41
N THR A 202 -5.09 -1.14 4.47
CA THR A 202 -4.81 0.07 5.25
C THR A 202 -3.99 1.09 4.47
N ALA A 203 -2.97 0.65 3.73
CA ALA A 203 -2.20 1.53 2.84
C ALA A 203 -3.07 2.08 1.71
N ALA A 204 -3.92 1.24 1.10
CA ALA A 204 -4.91 1.69 0.11
C ALA A 204 -5.90 2.70 0.70
N ALA A 205 -6.38 2.48 1.93
CA ALA A 205 -7.25 3.41 2.65
C ALA A 205 -6.59 4.77 2.88
N GLY A 206 -5.28 4.80 3.17
CA GLY A 206 -4.50 6.04 3.28
C GLY A 206 -4.43 6.81 1.95
N VAL A 207 -4.24 6.10 0.83
CA VAL A 207 -4.28 6.71 -0.52
C VAL A 207 -5.68 7.28 -0.79
N LEU A 208 -6.74 6.52 -0.51
CA LEU A 208 -8.12 6.97 -0.65
C LEU A 208 -8.43 8.19 0.24
N ALA A 209 -7.92 8.20 1.47
CA ALA A 209 -8.05 9.33 2.37
C ALA A 209 -7.32 10.57 1.86
N GLY A 210 -6.15 10.40 1.21
CA GLY A 210 -5.45 11.47 0.51
C GLY A 210 -6.26 12.03 -0.66
N LEU A 211 -6.87 11.17 -1.49
CA LEU A 211 -7.73 11.58 -2.60
C LEU A 211 -9.02 12.29 -2.13
N VAL A 212 -9.57 11.87 -0.98
CA VAL A 212 -10.71 12.56 -0.35
C VAL A 212 -10.28 13.87 0.30
N ALA A 213 -9.07 13.95 0.86
CA ALA A 213 -8.51 15.17 1.41
C ALA A 213 -8.31 16.23 0.31
N SER A 214 -7.83 15.82 -0.86
CA SER A 214 -7.62 16.68 -2.02
C SER A 214 -8.87 16.91 -2.88
N SER A 215 -10.06 16.46 -2.44
CA SER A 215 -11.33 16.57 -3.18
C SER A 215 -11.42 15.79 -4.49
N VAL A 216 -10.37 15.07 -4.86
CA VAL A 216 -10.23 14.29 -6.10
C VAL A 216 -11.19 13.09 -6.14
N LEU A 217 -11.56 12.56 -4.96
CA LEU A 217 -12.53 11.47 -4.85
C LEU A 217 -13.59 11.81 -3.80
N ALA A 218 -14.86 11.62 -4.16
CA ALA A 218 -15.94 11.78 -3.19
C ALA A 218 -15.92 10.66 -2.14
N VAL A 219 -16.43 10.96 -0.94
CA VAL A 219 -16.40 10.06 0.22
C VAL A 219 -17.08 8.72 -0.04
N VAL A 220 -18.23 8.71 -0.74
CA VAL A 220 -18.99 7.48 -1.04
C VAL A 220 -18.22 6.58 -2.03
N PRO A 221 -17.76 7.07 -3.20
CA PRO A 221 -16.85 6.33 -4.06
C PRO A 221 -15.57 5.84 -3.36
N ALA A 222 -14.98 6.65 -2.48
CA ALA A 222 -13.81 6.22 -1.71
C ALA A 222 -14.12 5.07 -0.76
N ALA A 223 -15.29 5.05 -0.11
CA ALA A 223 -15.75 3.92 0.68
C ALA A 223 -16.04 2.67 -0.18
N CYS A 224 -16.57 2.84 -1.40
CA CYS A 224 -16.67 1.74 -2.37
C CYS A 224 -15.28 1.20 -2.77
N ALA A 225 -14.30 2.09 -2.97
CA ALA A 225 -12.92 1.71 -3.27
C ALA A 225 -12.22 1.02 -2.09
N PHE A 226 -12.60 1.31 -0.85
CA PHE A 226 -12.11 0.57 0.31
C PHE A 226 -12.56 -0.91 0.30
N LEU A 227 -13.82 -1.18 -0.03
CA LEU A 227 -14.30 -2.55 -0.25
C LEU A 227 -13.54 -3.23 -1.41
N GLY A 228 -13.25 -2.48 -2.47
CA GLY A 228 -12.39 -2.96 -3.56
C GLY A 228 -11.00 -3.33 -3.08
N ALA A 229 -10.36 -2.47 -2.29
CA ALA A 229 -9.01 -2.68 -1.78
C ALA A 229 -8.89 -3.91 -0.89
N GLN A 230 -9.98 -4.33 -0.24
CA GLN A 230 -10.05 -5.60 0.46
C GLN A 230 -9.98 -6.80 -0.50
N ILE A 231 -10.71 -6.78 -1.62
CA ILE A 231 -10.62 -7.81 -2.67
C ILE A 231 -9.18 -7.89 -3.18
N GLY A 232 -8.58 -6.74 -3.51
CA GLY A 232 -7.25 -6.67 -4.07
C GLY A 232 -6.18 -7.21 -3.11
N ALA A 233 -6.22 -6.81 -1.84
CA ALA A 233 -5.27 -7.30 -0.85
C ALA A 233 -5.48 -8.79 -0.52
N ALA A 234 -6.70 -9.30 -0.65
CA ALA A 234 -7.01 -10.72 -0.47
C ALA A 234 -6.47 -11.61 -1.60
N SER A 235 -6.08 -11.02 -2.75
CA SER A 235 -5.42 -11.75 -3.83
C SER A 235 -3.94 -12.05 -3.56
N ALA A 236 -3.32 -11.44 -2.53
CA ALA A 236 -1.92 -11.67 -2.18
C ALA A 236 -1.50 -13.15 -2.16
N PRO A 237 -2.25 -14.06 -1.49
CA PRO A 237 -1.89 -15.47 -1.38
C PRO A 237 -1.96 -16.19 -2.72
N LEU A 238 -2.86 -15.76 -3.61
CA LEU A 238 -2.98 -16.32 -4.97
C LEU A 238 -1.78 -15.92 -5.82
N VAL A 239 -1.32 -14.67 -5.69
CA VAL A 239 -0.12 -14.19 -6.38
C VAL A 239 1.14 -14.87 -5.84
N THR A 240 1.24 -15.07 -4.52
CA THR A 240 2.40 -15.72 -3.91
C THR A 240 2.40 -17.23 -4.02
N GLY A 241 1.22 -17.86 -4.10
CA GLY A 241 1.06 -19.31 -4.25
C GLY A 241 1.47 -19.85 -5.62
N LEU A 242 1.70 -18.95 -6.60
CA LEU A 242 2.25 -19.30 -7.91
C LEU A 242 3.76 -19.66 -7.85
N ILE A 243 4.45 -19.31 -6.77
CA ILE A 243 5.89 -19.49 -6.62
C ILE A 243 6.17 -20.29 -5.36
N ASP A 244 6.88 -21.41 -5.48
CA ASP A 244 7.39 -22.12 -4.30
C ASP A 244 8.33 -21.17 -3.54
N PRO A 245 8.07 -20.89 -2.24
CA PRO A 245 8.95 -20.07 -1.41
C PRO A 245 10.41 -20.49 -1.45
N ARG A 246 10.71 -21.78 -1.70
CA ARG A 246 12.07 -22.32 -1.83
C ARG A 246 12.82 -21.77 -3.03
N GLU A 247 12.11 -21.47 -4.10
CA GLU A 247 12.65 -20.94 -5.36
C GLU A 247 12.69 -19.40 -5.37
N GLY A 248 12.31 -18.74 -4.26
CA GLY A 248 12.26 -17.29 -4.17
C GLY A 248 13.57 -16.59 -4.57
N LEU A 249 14.73 -17.16 -4.18
CA LEU A 249 16.04 -16.64 -4.58
C LEU A 249 16.29 -16.71 -6.09
N LEU A 250 15.87 -17.79 -6.75
CA LEU A 250 16.00 -17.94 -8.20
C LEU A 250 15.13 -16.90 -8.91
N VAL A 251 13.90 -16.71 -8.45
CA VAL A 251 12.99 -15.69 -9.00
C VAL A 251 13.54 -14.27 -8.78
N ILE A 252 14.15 -13.98 -7.62
CA ILE A 252 14.86 -12.71 -7.39
C ILE A 252 15.98 -12.54 -8.41
N ALA A 253 16.82 -13.55 -8.63
CA ALA A 253 17.92 -13.48 -9.58
C ALA A 253 17.43 -13.17 -11.00
N VAL A 254 16.37 -13.85 -11.46
CA VAL A 254 15.72 -13.58 -12.75
C VAL A 254 15.18 -12.15 -12.81
N GLY A 255 14.49 -11.70 -11.76
CA GLY A 255 13.93 -10.34 -11.68
C GLY A 255 15.00 -9.25 -11.72
N VAL A 256 16.11 -9.43 -11.00
CA VAL A 256 17.26 -8.49 -11.01
C VAL A 256 17.92 -8.47 -12.38
N LEU A 257 18.20 -9.65 -12.96
CA LEU A 257 18.83 -9.76 -14.28
C LEU A 257 17.96 -9.09 -15.35
N TRP A 258 16.65 -9.40 -15.36
CA TRP A 258 15.70 -8.79 -16.28
C TRP A 258 15.67 -7.27 -16.11
N LEU A 259 15.58 -6.77 -14.88
CA LEU A 259 15.54 -5.34 -14.62
C LEU A 259 16.83 -4.62 -15.04
N GLY A 260 17.99 -5.28 -14.91
CA GLY A 260 19.28 -4.75 -15.35
C GLY A 260 19.45 -4.70 -16.87
N LEU A 261 18.77 -5.59 -17.61
CA LEU A 261 18.80 -5.66 -19.08
C LEU A 261 17.61 -4.93 -19.75
N ALA A 262 16.64 -4.44 -18.97
CA ALA A 262 15.44 -3.83 -19.50
C ALA A 262 15.71 -2.45 -20.12
N THR A 263 15.38 -2.29 -21.40
CA THR A 263 15.56 -1.04 -22.16
C THR A 263 14.29 -0.22 -22.34
N ASP A 264 13.11 -0.85 -22.20
CA ASP A 264 11.81 -0.19 -22.37
C ASP A 264 10.94 -0.23 -21.09
N ARG A 265 9.91 0.62 -21.04
CA ARG A 265 9.06 0.77 -19.84
C ARG A 265 8.31 -0.53 -19.50
N ARG A 266 7.98 -1.35 -20.51
CA ARG A 266 7.27 -2.62 -20.31
C ARG A 266 8.18 -3.68 -19.71
N ALA A 267 9.40 -3.85 -20.22
CA ALA A 267 10.38 -4.77 -19.65
C ALA A 267 10.76 -4.38 -18.21
N VAL A 268 10.90 -3.09 -17.93
CA VAL A 268 11.15 -2.60 -16.56
C VAL A 268 9.98 -2.96 -15.62
N ALA A 269 8.74 -2.87 -16.12
CA ALA A 269 7.55 -3.23 -15.35
C ALA A 269 7.50 -4.73 -15.04
N ILE A 270 7.76 -5.57 -16.04
CA ILE A 270 7.81 -7.03 -15.89
C ILE A 270 8.94 -7.44 -14.95
N GLY A 271 10.14 -6.88 -15.09
CA GLY A 271 11.27 -7.15 -14.19
C GLY A 271 10.96 -6.81 -12.73
N ARG A 272 10.26 -5.70 -12.48
CA ARG A 272 9.77 -5.36 -11.13
C ARG A 272 8.70 -6.31 -10.61
N LEU A 273 7.81 -6.81 -11.47
CA LEU A 273 6.82 -7.81 -11.07
C LEU A 273 7.50 -9.11 -10.61
N VAL A 274 8.41 -9.63 -11.43
CA VAL A 274 9.17 -10.86 -11.12
C VAL A 274 10.02 -10.69 -9.87
N LEU A 275 10.78 -9.59 -9.77
CA LEU A 275 11.60 -9.28 -8.59
C LEU A 275 10.76 -9.17 -7.31
N GLY A 276 9.64 -8.45 -7.37
CA GLY A 276 8.74 -8.30 -6.23
C GLY A 276 8.18 -9.63 -5.76
N ALA A 277 7.75 -10.49 -6.69
CA ALA A 277 7.22 -11.81 -6.38
C ALA A 277 8.30 -12.71 -5.72
N GLY A 278 9.52 -12.71 -6.23
CA GLY A 278 10.64 -13.44 -5.64
C GLY A 278 11.01 -12.95 -4.23
N LEU A 279 11.04 -11.63 -4.01
CA LEU A 279 11.30 -11.03 -2.69
C LEU A 279 10.25 -11.42 -1.66
N ILE A 280 8.97 -11.47 -2.05
CA ILE A 280 7.88 -11.91 -1.18
C ILE A 280 8.04 -13.39 -0.83
N ALA A 281 8.26 -14.24 -1.84
CA ALA A 281 8.44 -15.68 -1.67
C ALA A 281 9.63 -15.99 -0.73
N PHE A 282 10.78 -15.33 -0.96
CA PHE A 282 11.97 -15.49 -0.13
C PHE A 282 11.80 -14.89 1.28
N GLY A 283 11.12 -13.75 1.40
CA GLY A 283 10.76 -13.16 2.69
C GLY A 283 9.92 -14.12 3.54
N LEU A 284 8.91 -14.74 2.93
CA LEU A 284 8.08 -15.77 3.56
C LEU A 284 8.90 -16.99 3.99
N GLN A 285 9.77 -17.51 3.12
CA GLN A 285 10.67 -18.61 3.45
C GLN A 285 11.59 -18.27 4.63
N THR A 286 12.11 -17.04 4.66
CA THR A 286 13.01 -16.53 5.70
C THR A 286 12.29 -16.35 7.04
N MET A 287 11.01 -15.98 7.04
CA MET A 287 10.22 -15.81 8.27
C MET A 287 9.87 -17.14 8.96
N ARG A 288 9.70 -18.25 8.21
CA ARG A 288 9.23 -19.54 8.76
C ARG A 288 10.03 -20.00 9.99
N PRO A 289 11.38 -20.07 9.97
CA PRO A 289 12.16 -20.48 11.14
C PRO A 289 12.12 -19.45 12.29
N GLY A 290 11.64 -18.23 12.04
CA GLY A 290 11.42 -17.19 13.05
C GLY A 290 10.24 -17.49 13.98
N PHE A 291 9.26 -18.27 13.50
CA PHE A 291 8.08 -18.64 14.28
C PHE A 291 8.25 -19.94 15.07
N GLU A 292 9.28 -20.73 14.78
CA GLU A 292 9.57 -22.01 15.45
C GLU A 292 9.56 -21.92 17.00
N PRO A 293 10.18 -20.93 17.66
CA PRO A 293 10.17 -20.87 19.13
C PRO A 293 8.79 -20.56 19.71
N PHE A 294 7.97 -19.82 18.98
CA PHE A 294 6.60 -19.48 19.39
C PHE A 294 5.70 -20.73 19.28
N VAL A 295 5.89 -21.52 18.23
CA VAL A 295 5.17 -22.79 18.03
C VAL A 295 5.54 -23.84 19.08
N GLN A 296 6.77 -23.80 19.61
CA GLN A 296 7.23 -24.73 20.64
C GLN A 296 6.85 -24.32 22.08
N ASP A 297 6.31 -23.11 22.26
CA ASP A 297 5.90 -22.59 23.56
C ASP A 297 4.58 -23.24 24.02
N PRO A 298 4.57 -24.02 25.12
CA PRO A 298 3.37 -24.67 25.63
C PRO A 298 2.25 -23.69 26.01
N GLU A 299 2.60 -22.48 26.48
CA GLU A 299 1.59 -21.47 26.84
C GLU A 299 0.92 -20.93 25.57
N LEU A 300 1.70 -20.62 24.54
CA LEU A 300 1.14 -20.18 23.26
C LEU A 300 0.35 -21.30 22.58
N LEU A 301 0.85 -22.54 22.58
CA LEU A 301 0.11 -23.70 22.07
C LEU A 301 -1.21 -23.91 22.81
N SER A 302 -1.24 -23.72 24.12
CA SER A 302 -2.49 -23.82 24.91
C SER A 302 -3.49 -22.72 24.57
N PHE A 303 -3.01 -21.54 24.18
CA PHE A 303 -3.86 -20.45 23.72
C PHE A 303 -4.37 -20.72 22.29
N VAL A 304 -3.49 -21.14 21.39
CA VAL A 304 -3.80 -21.50 19.99
C VAL A 304 -4.77 -22.67 19.93
N SER A 305 -4.62 -23.69 20.78
CA SER A 305 -5.51 -24.86 20.82
C SER A 305 -6.91 -24.55 21.34
N ARG A 306 -7.07 -23.50 22.16
CA ARG A 306 -8.38 -23.00 22.62
C ARG A 306 -9.07 -22.10 21.59
N LEU A 307 -8.32 -21.52 20.66
CA LEU A 307 -8.85 -20.69 19.58
C LEU A 307 -9.22 -21.57 18.39
N ARG A 308 -10.39 -22.19 18.44
CA ARG A 308 -10.94 -23.00 17.33
C ARG A 308 -12.33 -22.51 16.96
N ALA A 309 -12.63 -22.47 15.66
CA ALA A 309 -13.92 -22.01 15.15
C ALA A 309 -15.02 -23.09 15.29
N GLU A 310 -15.34 -23.50 16.52
CA GLU A 310 -16.30 -24.60 16.77
C GLU A 310 -17.75 -24.11 16.87
N ASN A 311 -17.96 -22.88 17.32
CA ASN A 311 -19.28 -22.24 17.38
C ASN A 311 -19.19 -20.74 17.07
N GLY A 312 -20.34 -20.07 16.97
CA GLY A 312 -20.40 -18.65 16.58
C GLY A 312 -19.66 -17.70 17.53
N ALA A 313 -19.56 -18.01 18.83
CA ALA A 313 -18.82 -17.19 19.78
C ALA A 313 -17.31 -17.33 19.56
N ASP A 314 -16.83 -18.54 19.29
CA ASP A 314 -15.41 -18.79 19.01
C ASP A 314 -14.99 -18.20 17.67
N VAL A 315 -15.86 -18.25 16.66
CA VAL A 315 -15.65 -17.56 15.37
C VAL A 315 -15.52 -16.05 15.58
N ALA A 316 -16.37 -15.45 16.41
CA ALA A 316 -16.27 -14.03 16.74
C ALA A 316 -14.97 -13.69 17.47
N LEU A 317 -14.52 -14.54 18.40
CA LEU A 317 -13.24 -14.38 19.09
C LEU A 317 -12.06 -14.46 18.11
N CYS A 318 -12.08 -15.42 17.18
CA CYS A 318 -11.08 -15.54 16.12
C CYS A 318 -11.07 -14.29 15.23
N ALA A 319 -12.24 -13.80 14.82
CA ALA A 319 -12.36 -12.59 14.01
C ALA A 319 -11.82 -11.35 14.72
N LEU A 320 -12.07 -11.20 16.02
CA LEU A 320 -11.55 -10.09 16.83
C LEU A 320 -10.02 -10.16 16.98
N LEU A 321 -9.48 -11.36 17.21
CA LEU A 321 -8.03 -11.58 17.22
C LEU A 321 -7.42 -11.19 15.87
N GLY A 322 -8.02 -11.64 14.77
CA GLY A 322 -7.59 -11.29 13.42
C GLY A 322 -7.65 -9.79 13.16
N ALA A 323 -8.71 -9.10 13.60
CA ALA A 323 -8.82 -7.66 13.50
C ALA A 323 -7.71 -6.93 14.26
N ALA A 324 -7.38 -7.38 15.48
CA ALA A 324 -6.28 -6.84 16.26
C ALA A 324 -4.92 -7.06 15.58
N LEU A 325 -4.69 -8.27 15.05
CA LEU A 325 -3.47 -8.60 14.30
C LEU A 325 -3.35 -7.76 13.02
N VAL A 326 -4.43 -7.57 12.27
CA VAL A 326 -4.41 -6.75 11.04
C VAL A 326 -4.21 -5.27 11.36
N ALA A 327 -4.83 -4.75 12.42
CA ALA A 327 -4.65 -3.36 12.85
C ALA A 327 -3.20 -3.10 13.31
N THR A 328 -2.59 -4.04 14.02
CA THR A 328 -1.20 -3.92 14.51
C THR A 328 -0.19 -4.11 13.38
N LEU A 329 -0.37 -5.12 12.53
CA LEU A 329 0.51 -5.42 11.40
C LEU A 329 0.19 -4.60 10.14
N GLN A 330 -0.83 -3.74 10.19
CA GLN A 330 -1.21 -2.78 9.13
C GLN A 330 -1.53 -3.43 7.78
N GLY A 331 -2.09 -4.65 7.78
CA GLY A 331 -2.53 -5.34 6.57
C GLY A 331 -2.85 -6.82 6.76
N PRO A 332 -3.66 -7.42 5.86
CA PRO A 332 -4.05 -8.82 5.94
C PRO A 332 -2.94 -9.80 5.52
N ALA A 333 -2.01 -9.42 4.64
CA ALA A 333 -0.97 -10.32 4.14
C ALA A 333 -0.02 -10.83 5.25
N PRO A 334 0.51 -9.98 6.16
CA PRO A 334 1.28 -10.47 7.32
C PRO A 334 0.52 -11.44 8.22
N VAL A 335 -0.78 -11.16 8.44
CA VAL A 335 -1.63 -12.01 9.29
C VAL A 335 -1.89 -13.35 8.62
N LEU A 336 -2.12 -13.37 7.32
CA LEU A 336 -2.26 -14.61 6.56
C LEU A 336 -1.00 -15.47 6.63
N VAL A 337 0.19 -14.87 6.53
CA VAL A 337 1.44 -15.59 6.72
C VAL A 337 1.55 -16.18 8.12
N LEU A 338 1.22 -15.41 9.15
CA LEU A 338 1.25 -15.87 10.54
C LEU A 338 0.29 -17.05 10.75
N VAL A 339 -0.98 -16.89 10.34
CA VAL A 339 -2.03 -17.91 10.45
C VAL A 339 -1.62 -19.17 9.70
N LEU A 340 -1.11 -19.03 8.47
CA LEU A 340 -0.67 -20.15 7.65
C LEU A 340 0.48 -20.91 8.32
N VAL A 341 1.50 -20.20 8.80
CA VAL A 341 2.65 -20.84 9.47
C VAL A 341 2.20 -21.54 10.75
N LEU A 342 1.35 -20.92 11.57
CA LEU A 342 0.82 -21.54 12.79
C LEU A 342 0.03 -22.80 12.46
N ALA A 343 -0.88 -22.75 11.49
CA ALA A 343 -1.66 -23.92 11.09
C ALA A 343 -0.76 -25.04 10.52
N GLN A 344 0.18 -24.69 9.64
CA GLN A 344 1.10 -25.66 9.01
C GLN A 344 2.13 -26.29 9.93
N THR A 345 2.45 -25.66 11.06
CA THR A 345 3.47 -26.15 12.01
C THR A 345 2.85 -26.81 13.23
N THR A 346 1.67 -26.36 13.67
CA THR A 346 0.98 -26.90 14.85
C THR A 346 -0.04 -27.97 14.49
N ALA A 347 -0.64 -27.90 13.30
CA ALA A 347 -1.84 -28.67 12.92
C ALA A 347 -3.01 -28.54 13.94
N HIS A 348 -3.06 -27.44 14.72
CA HIS A 348 -4.16 -27.16 15.65
C HIS A 348 -5.26 -26.31 15.03
N TRP A 349 -4.94 -25.56 13.97
CA TRP A 349 -5.91 -24.77 13.21
C TRP A 349 -6.24 -25.47 11.90
N ASP A 350 -7.52 -25.77 11.73
CA ASP A 350 -8.11 -26.19 10.47
C ASP A 350 -8.32 -24.99 9.53
N LEU A 351 -8.68 -25.28 8.28
CA LEU A 351 -8.98 -24.26 7.27
C LEU A 351 -10.04 -23.27 7.75
N GLU A 352 -11.06 -23.76 8.47
CA GLU A 352 -12.16 -22.94 8.98
C GLU A 352 -11.70 -21.98 10.08
N THR A 353 -10.93 -22.45 11.06
CA THR A 353 -10.33 -21.62 12.10
C THR A 353 -9.39 -20.57 11.49
N ALA A 354 -8.57 -20.95 10.52
CA ALA A 354 -7.67 -20.03 9.83
C ALA A 354 -8.45 -18.93 9.07
N LEU A 355 -9.53 -19.28 8.38
CA LEU A 355 -10.42 -18.31 7.72
C LEU A 355 -11.21 -17.46 8.73
N ALA A 356 -11.60 -18.01 9.87
CA ALA A 356 -12.28 -17.28 10.94
C ALA A 356 -11.40 -16.17 11.50
N VAL A 357 -10.10 -16.43 11.70
CA VAL A 357 -9.14 -15.37 12.05
C VAL A 357 -9.04 -14.33 10.93
N LEU A 358 -8.90 -14.76 9.68
CA LEU A 358 -8.77 -13.84 8.55
C LEU A 358 -10.00 -12.97 8.28
N SER A 359 -11.20 -13.42 8.66
CA SER A 359 -12.44 -12.63 8.58
C SER A 359 -12.35 -11.29 9.31
N GLY A 360 -11.49 -11.20 10.33
CA GLY A 360 -11.16 -9.96 11.04
C GLY A 360 -10.49 -8.87 10.20
N SER A 361 -10.06 -9.18 8.98
CA SER A 361 -9.24 -8.26 8.17
C SER A 361 -9.93 -6.94 7.84
N GLY A 362 -11.25 -6.96 7.61
CA GLY A 362 -12.01 -5.75 7.27
C GLY A 362 -12.02 -4.74 8.41
N LEU A 363 -12.37 -5.20 9.62
CA LEU A 363 -12.36 -4.37 10.82
C LEU A 363 -10.95 -3.90 11.17
N GLY A 364 -9.95 -4.79 11.15
CA GLY A 364 -8.56 -4.44 11.45
C GLY A 364 -8.00 -3.39 10.49
N ALA A 365 -8.27 -3.54 9.19
CA ALA A 365 -7.85 -2.57 8.19
C ALA A 365 -8.52 -1.21 8.38
N ALA A 366 -9.80 -1.19 8.76
CA ALA A 366 -10.54 0.03 9.03
C ALA A 366 -10.07 0.75 10.30
N VAL A 367 -9.71 0.02 11.36
CA VAL A 367 -9.06 0.58 12.55
C VAL A 367 -7.69 1.16 12.19
N GLY A 368 -6.87 0.43 11.42
CA GLY A 368 -5.60 0.97 10.92
C GLY A 368 -5.78 2.23 10.06
N ALA A 369 -6.83 2.26 9.23
CA ALA A 369 -7.18 3.44 8.43
C ALA A 369 -7.59 4.62 9.32
N LEU A 370 -8.39 4.38 10.36
CA LEU A 370 -8.78 5.42 11.33
C LEU A 370 -7.56 6.08 11.97
N LEU A 371 -6.56 5.30 12.36
CA LEU A 371 -5.32 5.77 13.00
C LEU A 371 -4.42 6.58 12.05
N THR A 372 -4.51 6.32 10.75
CA THR A 372 -3.62 6.91 9.72
C THR A 372 -4.29 7.99 8.88
N THR A 373 -5.60 8.16 9.02
CA THR A 373 -6.38 9.12 8.23
C THR A 373 -6.01 10.56 8.60
N PRO A 374 -5.76 11.44 7.61
CA PRO A 374 -5.48 12.85 7.85
C PRO A 374 -6.62 13.58 8.60
N ALA A 375 -6.24 14.64 9.33
CA ALA A 375 -7.22 15.53 9.95
C ALA A 375 -8.08 16.23 8.90
N GLY A 376 -9.40 16.27 9.11
CA GLY A 376 -10.34 16.94 8.21
C GLY A 376 -11.71 16.28 8.20
N ARG A 377 -12.78 17.04 7.98
CA ARG A 377 -14.17 16.56 8.08
C ARG A 377 -14.49 15.43 7.08
N ARG A 378 -14.08 15.59 5.83
CA ARG A 378 -14.26 14.59 4.76
C ARG A 378 -13.47 13.30 5.05
N CYS A 379 -12.23 13.45 5.53
CA CYS A 379 -11.36 12.33 5.90
C CYS A 379 -11.89 11.58 7.13
N ARG A 380 -12.34 12.28 8.17
CA ARG A 380 -12.98 11.67 9.35
C ARG A 380 -14.23 10.87 8.97
N ARG A 381 -15.08 11.45 8.13
CA ARG A 381 -16.28 10.77 7.63
C ARG A 381 -15.96 9.56 6.77
N LEU A 382 -14.89 9.63 5.97
CA LEU A 382 -14.39 8.47 5.23
C LEU A 382 -13.92 7.37 6.20
N ALA A 383 -13.19 7.72 7.25
CA ALA A 383 -12.72 6.75 8.26
C ALA A 383 -13.89 6.08 9.01
N GLU A 384 -14.94 6.84 9.34
CA GLU A 384 -16.18 6.28 9.92
C GLU A 384 -16.87 5.32 8.96
N LEU A 385 -16.94 5.64 7.66
CA LEU A 385 -17.45 4.72 6.65
C LEU A 385 -16.56 3.49 6.47
N HIS A 386 -15.24 3.64 6.51
CA HIS A 386 -14.32 2.50 6.50
C HIS A 386 -14.59 1.58 7.69
N LEU A 387 -14.80 2.13 8.89
CA LEU A 387 -15.14 1.33 10.09
C LEU A 387 -16.45 0.57 9.90
N LEU A 388 -17.51 1.24 9.41
CA LEU A 388 -18.80 0.57 9.15
C LEU A 388 -18.67 -0.53 8.09
N MET A 389 -17.97 -0.26 6.99
CA MET A 389 -17.77 -1.24 5.92
C MET A 389 -16.83 -2.38 6.34
N GLY A 390 -15.80 -2.07 7.13
CA GLY A 390 -14.87 -3.04 7.69
C GLY A 390 -15.55 -3.96 8.70
N ALA A 391 -16.32 -3.40 9.63
CA ALA A 391 -17.12 -4.16 10.59
C ALA A 391 -18.18 -5.03 9.88
N GLY A 392 -18.89 -4.46 8.88
CA GLY A 392 -19.85 -5.22 8.08
C GLY A 392 -19.20 -6.37 7.30
N SER A 393 -18.01 -6.14 6.73
CA SER A 393 -17.25 -7.17 6.00
C SER A 393 -16.81 -8.28 6.95
N THR A 394 -16.29 -7.92 8.13
CA THR A 394 -15.88 -8.88 9.15
C THR A 394 -17.08 -9.69 9.66
N LEU A 395 -18.20 -9.05 9.97
CA LEU A 395 -19.40 -9.75 10.43
C LEU A 395 -19.91 -10.73 9.38
N LEU A 396 -20.00 -10.30 8.12
CA LEU A 396 -20.50 -11.13 7.03
C LEU A 396 -19.57 -12.32 6.76
N THR A 397 -18.27 -12.09 6.65
CA THR A 397 -17.29 -13.15 6.38
C THR A 397 -17.11 -14.11 7.54
N ALA A 398 -17.18 -13.62 8.79
CA ALA A 398 -17.17 -14.46 9.99
C ALA A 398 -18.42 -15.36 10.05
N ALA A 399 -19.61 -14.79 9.83
CA ALA A 399 -20.87 -15.54 9.86
C ALA A 399 -20.99 -16.58 8.74
N THR A 400 -20.21 -16.45 7.67
CA THR A 400 -20.26 -17.32 6.49
C THR A 400 -18.98 -18.16 6.30
N VAL A 401 -18.14 -18.27 7.34
CA VAL A 401 -16.81 -18.91 7.24
C VAL A 401 -16.88 -20.34 6.69
N GLY A 402 -17.86 -21.14 7.12
CA GLY A 402 -18.07 -22.52 6.66
C GLY A 402 -18.45 -22.63 5.17
N ILE A 403 -19.05 -21.58 4.59
CA ILE A 403 -19.34 -21.54 3.14
C ILE A 403 -18.02 -21.38 2.38
N TRP A 404 -17.14 -20.50 2.84
CA TRP A 404 -15.87 -20.20 2.17
C TRP A 404 -14.86 -21.33 2.32
N SER A 405 -14.83 -22.02 3.46
CA SER A 405 -14.01 -23.22 3.64
C SER A 405 -14.43 -24.32 2.66
N SER A 406 -15.73 -24.60 2.57
CA SER A 406 -16.30 -25.61 1.66
C SER A 406 -16.08 -25.26 0.19
N LEU A 407 -16.25 -23.99 -0.19
CA LEU A 407 -15.98 -23.54 -1.56
C LEU A 407 -14.50 -23.63 -1.90
N ALA A 408 -13.60 -23.24 -1.01
CA ALA A 408 -12.17 -23.39 -1.23
C ALA A 408 -11.76 -24.85 -1.42
N ASP A 409 -12.31 -25.76 -0.61
CA ASP A 409 -12.06 -27.21 -0.69
C ASP A 409 -12.55 -27.84 -2.00
N SER A 410 -13.68 -27.36 -2.53
CA SER A 410 -14.21 -27.84 -3.82
C SER A 410 -13.48 -27.30 -5.05
N ILE A 411 -12.86 -26.12 -4.94
CA ILE A 411 -12.14 -25.47 -6.07
C ILE A 411 -10.69 -25.93 -6.13
N VAL A 412 -10.04 -26.08 -4.98
CA VAL A 412 -8.61 -26.36 -4.91
C VAL A 412 -8.38 -27.87 -4.78
N PRO A 413 -7.59 -28.49 -5.67
CA PRO A 413 -7.28 -29.91 -5.57
C PRO A 413 -6.32 -30.19 -4.40
N GLY A 414 -6.58 -31.30 -3.70
CA GLY A 414 -5.80 -31.74 -2.54
C GLY A 414 -6.61 -31.66 -1.25
N VAL A 415 -6.25 -32.45 -0.23
CA VAL A 415 -6.93 -32.37 1.07
C VAL A 415 -6.21 -31.31 1.92
N PRO A 416 -6.91 -30.25 2.39
CA PRO A 416 -6.28 -29.15 3.12
C PRO A 416 -5.69 -29.59 4.47
N HIS A 417 -6.24 -30.66 5.05
CA HIS A 417 -5.82 -31.26 6.32
C HIS A 417 -4.93 -32.49 6.15
N GLU A 418 -4.46 -32.79 4.94
CA GLU A 418 -3.51 -33.88 4.74
C GLU A 418 -2.22 -33.60 5.52
N ILE A 419 -1.88 -34.50 6.44
CA ILE A 419 -0.67 -34.38 7.24
C ILE A 419 0.45 -35.20 6.58
N ASP A 420 1.45 -34.52 6.01
CA ASP A 420 2.64 -35.14 5.43
C ASP A 420 3.81 -35.09 6.43
N TRP A 421 3.97 -36.18 7.18
CA TRP A 421 5.01 -36.33 8.21
C TRP A 421 6.44 -36.42 7.64
N GLY A 422 6.64 -36.42 6.30
CA GLY A 422 7.95 -36.46 5.66
C GLY A 422 8.56 -35.08 5.35
N LYS A 423 7.82 -33.98 5.52
CA LYS A 423 8.26 -32.62 5.17
C LYS A 423 8.28 -31.71 6.41
N ARG A 424 9.11 -30.67 6.41
CA ARG A 424 9.15 -29.60 7.45
C ARG A 424 7.84 -28.78 7.59
N VAL A 425 6.75 -29.22 6.97
CA VAL A 425 5.44 -28.54 6.88
C VAL A 425 4.39 -29.64 7.04
N LEU A 426 3.63 -29.63 8.13
CA LEU A 426 2.63 -30.67 8.38
C LEU A 426 1.47 -30.62 7.38
N MET A 427 0.95 -29.42 7.05
CA MET A 427 -0.21 -29.25 6.15
C MET A 427 0.18 -28.54 4.83
N PRO A 428 0.81 -29.24 3.87
CA PRO A 428 1.38 -28.61 2.68
C PRO A 428 0.35 -27.94 1.77
N ASN A 429 -0.87 -28.48 1.70
CA ASN A 429 -1.92 -27.99 0.77
C ASN A 429 -2.71 -26.80 1.33
N LEU A 430 -2.63 -26.52 2.63
CA LEU A 430 -3.48 -25.53 3.30
C LEU A 430 -3.37 -24.10 2.71
N GLY A 431 -2.19 -23.71 2.22
CA GLY A 431 -1.94 -22.33 1.78
C GLY A 431 -2.82 -21.86 0.62
N LEU A 432 -3.03 -22.72 -0.39
CA LEU A 432 -3.84 -22.36 -1.57
C LEU A 432 -5.34 -22.34 -1.24
N HIS A 433 -5.83 -23.32 -0.45
CA HIS A 433 -7.21 -23.35 0.04
C HIS A 433 -7.51 -22.09 0.88
N LEU A 434 -6.62 -21.74 1.81
CA LEU A 434 -6.75 -20.54 2.64
C LEU A 434 -6.80 -19.27 1.79
N GLY A 435 -5.93 -19.17 0.78
CA GLY A 435 -5.88 -18.05 -0.16
C GLY A 435 -7.17 -17.88 -0.98
N VAL A 436 -7.67 -18.98 -1.56
CA VAL A 436 -8.92 -18.97 -2.34
C VAL A 436 -10.12 -18.64 -1.46
N GLY A 437 -10.24 -19.29 -0.29
CA GLY A 437 -11.34 -19.03 0.65
C GLY A 437 -11.37 -17.57 1.10
N PHE A 438 -10.20 -16.99 1.41
CA PHE A 438 -10.08 -15.60 1.80
C PHE A 438 -10.42 -14.64 0.65
N ALA A 439 -9.95 -14.90 -0.57
CA ALA A 439 -10.28 -14.05 -1.72
C ALA A 439 -11.79 -14.07 -2.05
N LEU A 440 -12.42 -15.24 -1.99
CA LEU A 440 -13.85 -15.41 -2.24
C LEU A 440 -14.71 -14.72 -1.17
N SER A 441 -14.35 -14.85 0.11
CA SER A 441 -15.09 -14.21 1.19
C SER A 441 -15.06 -12.69 1.08
N GLN A 442 -13.91 -12.11 0.75
CA GLN A 442 -13.75 -10.66 0.55
C GLN A 442 -14.48 -10.16 -0.70
N LEU A 443 -14.51 -10.94 -1.77
CA LEU A 443 -15.31 -10.65 -2.98
C LEU A 443 -16.80 -10.63 -2.67
N ALA A 444 -17.31 -11.65 -1.97
CA ALA A 444 -18.71 -11.72 -1.58
C ALA A 444 -19.10 -10.57 -0.65
N ALA A 445 -18.24 -10.25 0.33
CA ALA A 445 -18.47 -9.12 1.22
C ALA A 445 -18.56 -7.80 0.47
N ALA A 446 -17.67 -7.56 -0.49
CA ALA A 446 -17.73 -6.39 -1.34
C ALA A 446 -19.02 -6.32 -2.16
N ILE A 447 -19.47 -7.43 -2.77
CA ILE A 447 -20.71 -7.48 -3.56
C ILE A 447 -21.94 -7.14 -2.71
N VAL A 448 -22.02 -7.71 -1.50
CA VAL A 448 -23.16 -7.51 -0.58
C VAL A 448 -23.16 -6.09 0.02
N LEU A 449 -21.99 -5.57 0.41
CA LEU A 449 -21.90 -4.28 1.09
C LEU A 449 -21.90 -3.09 0.14
N LEU A 450 -21.46 -3.25 -1.12
CA LEU A 450 -21.43 -2.18 -2.11
C LEU A 450 -22.75 -1.40 -2.25
N PRO A 451 -23.94 -2.04 -2.40
CA PRO A 451 -25.22 -1.32 -2.44
C PRO A 451 -25.59 -0.65 -1.11
N LEU A 452 -25.02 -1.11 0.01
CA LEU A 452 -25.29 -0.57 1.35
C LEU A 452 -24.42 0.66 1.67
N VAL A 453 -23.29 0.88 0.98
CA VAL A 453 -22.42 2.06 1.15
C VAL A 453 -23.19 3.39 1.11
N PRO A 454 -24.02 3.70 0.09
CA PRO A 454 -24.76 4.96 0.05
C PRO A 454 -25.81 5.07 1.17
N LEU A 455 -26.40 3.95 1.61
CA LEU A 455 -27.34 3.92 2.74
C LEU A 455 -26.61 4.23 4.05
N ALA A 456 -25.47 3.57 4.30
CA ALA A 456 -24.62 3.82 5.45
C ALA A 456 -24.16 5.28 5.50
N ALA A 457 -23.79 5.86 4.36
CA ALA A 457 -23.41 7.27 4.27
C ALA A 457 -24.56 8.24 4.61
N ARG A 458 -25.81 7.89 4.28
CA ARG A 458 -27.01 8.66 4.64
C ARG A 458 -27.37 8.52 6.12
N LEU A 459 -27.24 7.31 6.68
CA LEU A 459 -27.50 7.04 8.09
C LEU A 459 -26.47 7.74 8.99
N LEU A 460 -25.19 7.67 8.62
CA LEU A 460 -24.12 8.38 9.33
C LEU A 460 -24.37 9.89 9.38
N ASN A 461 -24.88 10.46 8.28
CA ASN A 461 -25.31 11.85 8.19
C ASN A 461 -26.46 12.24 9.15
N ARG A 462 -27.28 11.27 9.58
CA ARG A 462 -28.40 11.51 10.49
C ARG A 462 -27.98 11.39 11.95
N VAL A 463 -27.05 10.48 12.26
CA VAL A 463 -26.59 10.19 13.64
C VAL A 463 -25.51 11.16 14.09
N LEU A 464 -24.62 11.54 13.17
CA LEU A 464 -23.62 12.58 13.36
C LEU A 464 -23.97 13.71 12.39
N PRO A 465 -24.97 14.57 12.72
CA PRO A 465 -25.23 15.74 11.92
C PRO A 465 -23.95 16.55 11.84
N ALA A 466 -23.58 16.95 10.63
CA ALA A 466 -22.46 17.85 10.47
C ALA A 466 -22.75 19.10 11.32
N ASP A 467 -21.86 19.43 12.27
CA ASP A 467 -21.80 20.79 12.79
C ASP A 467 -21.83 21.72 11.57
N SER A 468 -22.79 22.63 11.59
CA SER A 468 -23.19 23.53 10.51
C SER A 468 -21.99 24.37 10.02
N GLY A 469 -21.19 23.76 9.17
CA GLY A 469 -20.04 24.34 8.50
C GLY A 469 -20.25 24.34 6.99
N LYS A 470 -21.24 25.15 6.56
CA LYS A 470 -21.61 25.53 5.19
C LYS A 470 -22.12 24.39 4.30
N GLU A 471 -23.43 24.16 4.39
CA GLU A 471 -24.27 23.60 3.33
C GLU A 471 -24.06 24.33 2.00
N LEU A 472 -24.38 23.63 0.91
CA LEU A 472 -24.36 24.16 -0.46
C LEU A 472 -25.02 25.54 -0.53
N ALA A 473 -24.28 26.46 -1.16
CA ALA A 473 -24.68 27.82 -1.46
C ALA A 473 -26.12 27.91 -2.00
N ARG A 474 -26.93 28.80 -1.42
CA ARG A 474 -28.14 29.34 -2.08
C ARG A 474 -27.72 29.94 -3.44
N VAL A 475 -28.66 30.06 -4.37
CA VAL A 475 -28.41 30.58 -5.75
C VAL A 475 -27.70 31.95 -5.78
N GLY A 476 -27.77 32.76 -4.72
CA GLY A 476 -26.99 34.01 -4.57
C GLY A 476 -25.57 33.86 -4.00
N ASP A 477 -25.25 32.75 -3.33
CA ASP A 477 -23.92 32.45 -2.77
C ASP A 477 -23.00 31.74 -3.78
N SER A 478 -23.56 31.09 -4.82
CA SER A 478 -22.79 30.30 -5.80
C SER A 478 -21.86 31.18 -6.63
N VAL A 479 -22.33 32.34 -7.09
CA VAL A 479 -21.54 33.36 -7.81
C VAL A 479 -20.32 33.78 -6.98
N ARG A 480 -20.54 34.16 -5.71
CA ARG A 480 -19.48 34.58 -4.79
C ARG A 480 -18.47 33.46 -4.52
N VAL A 481 -18.96 32.24 -4.30
CA VAL A 481 -18.11 31.06 -4.02
C VAL A 481 -17.28 30.68 -5.24
N VAL A 482 -17.88 30.64 -6.44
CA VAL A 482 -17.16 30.34 -7.68
C VAL A 482 -16.11 31.43 -7.94
N ARG A 483 -16.48 32.71 -7.88
CA ARG A 483 -15.54 33.83 -8.07
C ARG A 483 -14.35 33.75 -7.10
N ALA A 484 -14.61 33.58 -5.80
CA ALA A 484 -13.56 33.47 -4.79
C ALA A 484 -12.61 32.29 -5.02
N ARG A 485 -13.15 31.16 -5.51
CA ARG A 485 -12.34 29.97 -5.81
C ARG A 485 -11.54 30.09 -7.10
N LEU A 486 -12.08 30.74 -8.13
CA LEU A 486 -11.33 31.06 -9.35
C LEU A 486 -10.18 32.01 -9.04
N LEU A 487 -10.40 33.01 -8.19
CA LEU A 487 -9.33 33.90 -7.71
C LEU A 487 -8.26 33.14 -6.94
N ALA A 488 -8.66 32.27 -6.00
CA ALA A 488 -7.73 31.43 -5.27
C ALA A 488 -6.93 30.49 -6.21
N ALA A 489 -7.59 29.90 -7.22
CA ALA A 489 -6.94 29.05 -8.20
C ALA A 489 -5.90 29.82 -9.02
N LEU A 490 -6.27 30.99 -9.57
CA LEU A 490 -5.36 31.86 -10.32
C LEU A 490 -4.17 32.31 -9.47
N SER A 491 -4.39 32.66 -8.20
CA SER A 491 -3.30 33.04 -7.28
C SER A 491 -2.33 31.88 -7.03
N VAL A 492 -2.85 30.67 -6.84
CA VAL A 492 -2.01 29.48 -6.64
C VAL A 492 -1.26 29.12 -7.92
N GLN A 493 -1.91 29.17 -9.09
CA GLN A 493 -1.32 28.99 -10.41
C GLN A 493 -0.18 29.99 -10.65
N GLN A 494 -0.41 31.27 -10.37
CA GLN A 494 0.61 32.31 -10.43
C GLN A 494 1.80 31.98 -9.53
N SER A 495 1.52 31.59 -8.28
CA SER A 495 2.58 31.23 -7.33
C SER A 495 3.41 30.02 -7.80
N ALA A 496 2.87 29.13 -8.64
CA ALA A 496 3.63 27.98 -9.15
C ALA A 496 4.72 28.37 -10.15
N LEU A 497 4.65 29.55 -10.79
CA LEU A 497 5.57 29.98 -11.84
C LEU A 497 7.03 30.10 -11.36
N GLU A 498 7.25 30.70 -10.20
CA GLU A 498 8.61 30.88 -9.66
C GLU A 498 9.30 29.53 -9.37
N PRO A 499 8.68 28.57 -8.65
CA PRO A 499 9.24 27.23 -8.49
C PRO A 499 9.45 26.47 -9.81
N LEU A 500 8.56 26.64 -10.79
CA LEU A 500 8.72 26.05 -12.13
C LEU A 500 9.96 26.61 -12.85
N LEU A 501 10.16 27.92 -12.77
CA LEU A 501 11.33 28.59 -13.33
C LEU A 501 12.61 28.18 -12.58
N GLU A 502 12.57 28.06 -11.25
CA GLU A 502 13.70 27.55 -10.47
C GLU A 502 14.08 26.13 -10.85
N LEU A 503 13.09 25.25 -11.06
CA LEU A 503 13.30 23.89 -11.54
C LEU A 503 13.99 23.90 -12.91
N ALA A 504 13.44 24.65 -13.86
CA ALA A 504 13.97 24.71 -15.23
C ALA A 504 15.42 25.24 -15.26
N LEU A 505 15.67 26.37 -14.61
CA LEU A 505 16.98 27.04 -14.65
C LEU A 505 18.03 26.31 -13.82
N HIS A 506 17.70 25.87 -12.61
CA HIS A 506 18.69 25.38 -11.64
C HIS A 506 18.62 23.87 -11.38
N GLY A 507 17.60 23.17 -11.88
CA GLY A 507 17.43 21.73 -11.67
C GLY A 507 17.11 21.35 -10.23
N ARG A 508 16.61 22.30 -9.43
CA ARG A 508 16.26 22.07 -8.01
C ARG A 508 15.00 21.21 -7.93
N ARG A 509 15.17 19.91 -7.69
CA ARG A 509 14.04 18.96 -7.51
C ARG A 509 13.08 19.34 -6.36
N GLU A 510 13.55 20.10 -5.36
CA GLU A 510 12.68 20.64 -4.31
C GLU A 510 11.68 21.66 -4.89
N ALA A 511 12.15 22.58 -5.74
CA ALA A 511 11.30 23.58 -6.40
C ALA A 511 10.25 22.91 -7.29
N GLY A 512 10.64 21.83 -8.00
CA GLY A 512 9.70 21.01 -8.76
C GLY A 512 8.58 20.40 -7.92
N ARG A 513 8.89 19.90 -6.71
CA ARG A 513 7.86 19.40 -5.78
C ARG A 513 6.96 20.51 -5.21
N ILE A 514 7.51 21.70 -5.01
CA ILE A 514 6.70 22.86 -4.59
C ILE A 514 5.74 23.26 -5.71
N ALA A 515 6.20 23.30 -6.97
CA ALA A 515 5.34 23.52 -8.13
C ALA A 515 4.24 22.47 -8.23
N GLU A 516 4.59 21.18 -8.16
CA GLU A 516 3.64 20.06 -8.22
C GLU A 516 2.55 20.19 -7.15
N HIS A 517 2.93 20.57 -5.92
CA HIS A 517 1.98 20.75 -4.83
C HIS A 517 1.05 21.96 -5.07
N ARG A 518 1.60 23.08 -5.55
CA ARG A 518 0.81 24.29 -5.88
C ARG A 518 -0.18 24.00 -7.00
N LEU A 519 0.24 23.36 -8.09
CA LEU A 519 -0.65 22.96 -9.18
C LEU A 519 -1.74 21.99 -8.69
N ALA A 520 -1.39 21.01 -7.86
CA ALA A 520 -2.39 20.13 -7.24
C ALA A 520 -3.42 20.89 -6.38
N ASP A 521 -2.98 21.90 -5.61
CA ASP A 521 -3.87 22.75 -4.80
C ASP A 521 -4.79 23.61 -5.69
N ALA A 522 -4.27 24.18 -6.78
CA ALA A 522 -5.07 24.92 -7.77
C ALA A 522 -6.11 24.01 -8.45
N HIS A 523 -5.71 22.81 -8.85
CA HIS A 523 -6.61 21.80 -9.41
C HIS A 523 -7.76 21.46 -8.45
N ALA A 524 -7.45 21.27 -7.16
CA ALA A 524 -8.46 20.99 -6.15
C ALA A 524 -9.47 22.14 -5.99
N LEU A 525 -9.02 23.40 -6.03
CA LEU A 525 -9.89 24.58 -5.99
C LEU A 525 -10.84 24.66 -7.21
N LEU A 526 -10.32 24.35 -8.39
CA LEU A 526 -11.12 24.32 -9.63
C LEU A 526 -12.11 23.15 -9.64
N GLU A 527 -11.69 21.96 -9.20
CA GLU A 527 -12.56 20.78 -9.11
C GLU A 527 -13.67 20.97 -8.07
N GLU A 528 -13.37 21.60 -6.93
CA GLU A 528 -14.39 21.98 -5.94
C GLU A 528 -15.40 22.99 -6.49
N SER A 529 -14.98 23.86 -7.42
CA SER A 529 -15.88 24.81 -8.08
C SER A 529 -16.81 24.09 -9.05
N ILE A 530 -16.29 23.14 -9.82
CA ILE A 530 -17.04 22.36 -10.83
C ILE A 530 -18.01 21.36 -10.18
N SER A 531 -17.62 20.75 -9.07
CA SER A 531 -18.35 19.64 -8.43
C SER A 531 -19.63 20.05 -7.68
N GLY A 532 -20.06 21.30 -7.77
CA GLY A 532 -21.33 21.76 -7.18
C GLY A 532 -21.66 23.21 -7.50
N PRO A 533 -20.88 24.20 -7.02
CA PRO A 533 -21.24 25.61 -7.15
C PRO A 533 -21.43 26.09 -8.59
N LEU A 534 -20.66 25.57 -9.55
CA LEU A 534 -20.80 25.89 -10.96
C LEU A 534 -22.13 25.40 -11.57
N SER A 535 -22.63 24.24 -11.14
CA SER A 535 -23.95 23.74 -11.55
C SER A 535 -25.13 24.51 -10.91
N ALA A 536 -24.85 25.24 -9.84
CA ALA A 536 -25.79 26.08 -9.11
C ALA A 536 -25.69 27.57 -9.52
N LEU A 537 -24.92 27.89 -10.56
CA LEU A 537 -24.87 29.25 -11.11
C LEU A 537 -26.20 29.61 -11.79
N PRO A 538 -26.67 30.85 -11.67
CA PRO A 538 -27.79 31.35 -12.44
C PRO A 538 -27.49 31.29 -13.96
N LYS A 539 -28.53 31.18 -14.79
CA LYS A 539 -28.40 31.21 -16.27
C LYS A 539 -28.30 32.63 -16.83
N ASP A 540 -27.90 33.59 -16.00
CA ASP A 540 -27.71 34.98 -16.37
C ASP A 540 -26.31 35.19 -17.01
N PRO A 541 -26.02 36.39 -17.55
CA PRO A 541 -24.72 36.68 -18.16
C PRO A 541 -23.54 36.44 -17.22
N GLU A 542 -23.68 36.74 -15.92
CA GLU A 542 -22.61 36.59 -14.92
C GLU A 542 -22.31 35.11 -14.60
N GLY A 543 -23.34 34.27 -14.45
CA GLY A 543 -23.17 32.84 -14.28
C GLY A 543 -22.54 32.16 -15.51
N SER A 544 -22.93 32.60 -16.71
CA SER A 544 -22.33 32.13 -17.97
C SER A 544 -20.85 32.54 -18.10
N LEU A 545 -20.52 33.77 -17.71
CA LEU A 545 -19.14 34.29 -17.64
C LEU A 545 -18.28 33.45 -16.69
N LEU A 546 -18.73 33.24 -15.44
CA LEU A 546 -17.98 32.47 -14.45
C LEU A 546 -17.77 31.00 -14.87
N ALA A 547 -18.74 30.39 -15.56
CA ALA A 547 -18.60 29.05 -16.10
C ALA A 547 -17.52 28.97 -17.20
N ARG A 548 -17.46 29.97 -18.10
CA ARG A 548 -16.40 30.06 -19.12
C ARG A 548 -15.03 30.30 -18.49
N LEU A 549 -14.95 31.17 -17.49
CA LEU A 549 -13.70 31.42 -16.75
C LEU A 549 -13.19 30.19 -16.01
N ALA A 550 -14.08 29.39 -15.41
CA ALA A 550 -13.71 28.13 -14.78
C ALA A 550 -13.11 27.13 -15.77
N LEU A 551 -13.67 27.03 -16.98
CA LEU A 551 -13.09 26.23 -18.05
C LEU A 551 -11.73 26.77 -18.50
N GLY A 552 -11.59 28.09 -18.62
CA GLY A 552 -10.31 28.73 -18.94
C GLY A 552 -9.23 28.47 -17.90
N CYS A 553 -9.56 28.58 -16.60
CA CYS A 553 -8.61 28.30 -15.51
C CYS A 553 -8.17 26.83 -15.49
N LEU A 554 -9.06 25.89 -15.85
CA LEU A 554 -8.70 24.47 -16.02
C LEU A 554 -7.77 24.22 -17.21
N GLN A 555 -7.96 24.97 -18.31
CA GLN A 555 -7.08 24.85 -19.47
C GLN A 555 -5.69 25.41 -19.15
N LEU A 556 -5.64 26.56 -18.45
CA LEU A 556 -4.41 27.11 -17.92
C LEU A 556 -3.69 26.13 -16.98
N GLU A 557 -4.42 25.46 -16.08
CA GLU A 557 -3.85 24.45 -15.18
C GLU A 557 -3.11 23.34 -15.96
N ARG A 558 -3.77 22.77 -16.99
CA ARG A 558 -3.15 21.73 -17.82
C ARG A 558 -1.93 22.23 -18.59
N ALA A 559 -1.95 23.49 -19.00
CA ALA A 559 -0.80 24.10 -19.65
C ALA A 559 0.37 24.27 -18.66
N LEU A 560 0.12 24.66 -17.41
CA LEU A 560 1.14 24.74 -16.36
C LEU A 560 1.67 23.36 -15.95
N GLU A 561 0.83 22.32 -15.91
CA GLU A 561 1.29 20.93 -15.76
C GLU A 561 2.20 20.50 -16.93
N SER A 562 1.90 20.95 -18.16
CA SER A 562 2.77 20.74 -19.31
C SER A 562 4.12 21.46 -19.14
N VAL A 563 4.12 22.72 -18.67
CA VAL A 563 5.34 23.47 -18.33
C VAL A 563 6.18 22.71 -17.30
N GLN A 564 5.57 22.18 -16.24
CA GLN A 564 6.28 21.34 -15.26
C GLN A 564 6.92 20.12 -15.93
N SER A 565 6.15 19.39 -16.74
CA SER A 565 6.64 18.18 -17.41
C SER A 565 7.81 18.48 -18.36
N GLN A 566 7.78 19.62 -19.05
CA GLN A 566 8.89 20.06 -19.91
C GLN A 566 10.10 20.53 -19.10
N ALA A 567 9.89 21.22 -17.98
CA ALA A 567 10.97 21.61 -17.08
C ALA A 567 11.70 20.38 -16.48
N GLU A 568 10.97 19.34 -16.08
CA GLU A 568 11.54 18.07 -15.63
C GLU A 568 12.34 17.38 -16.74
N ARG A 569 11.77 17.32 -17.95
CA ARG A 569 12.47 16.77 -19.13
C ARG A 569 13.76 17.53 -19.46
N LEU A 570 13.73 18.85 -19.38
CA LEU A 570 14.90 19.70 -19.58
C LEU A 570 15.99 19.37 -18.56
N VAL A 571 15.63 19.20 -17.28
CA VAL A 571 16.58 18.82 -16.23
C VAL A 571 17.19 17.45 -16.50
N ASP A 572 16.38 16.44 -16.80
CA ASP A 572 16.86 15.09 -17.12
C ASP A 572 17.78 15.09 -18.34
N ARG A 573 17.43 15.88 -19.37
CA ARG A 573 18.24 16.01 -20.59
C ARG A 573 19.58 16.68 -20.30
N ARG A 574 19.58 17.73 -19.47
CA ARG A 574 20.81 18.42 -19.04
C ARG A 574 21.73 17.50 -18.27
N VAL A 575 21.20 16.66 -17.37
CA VAL A 575 22.01 15.66 -16.65
C VAL A 575 22.60 14.63 -17.61
N ALA A 576 21.80 14.11 -18.54
CA ALA A 576 22.28 13.13 -19.52
C ALA A 576 23.40 13.70 -20.41
N LEU A 577 23.23 14.92 -20.91
CA LEU A 577 24.23 15.56 -21.78
C LEU A 577 25.47 16.03 -21.00
N SER A 578 25.33 16.42 -19.73
CA SER A 578 26.49 16.75 -18.88
C SER A 578 27.39 15.55 -18.60
N ALA A 579 26.88 14.31 -18.74
CA ALA A 579 27.71 13.11 -18.67
C ALA A 579 28.46 12.83 -20.00
N GLU A 580 28.02 13.41 -21.12
CA GLU A 580 28.61 13.24 -22.45
C GLU A 580 29.64 14.33 -22.81
N THR A 581 29.69 15.44 -22.05
CA THR A 581 30.47 16.64 -22.41
C THR A 581 31.28 17.16 -21.21
N GLU A 582 32.56 17.52 -21.42
CA GLU A 582 33.43 18.09 -20.37
C GLU A 582 33.08 19.54 -20.02
N THR A 583 32.35 20.24 -20.89
CA THR A 583 31.95 21.64 -20.71
C THR A 583 30.55 21.76 -20.10
N PRO A 584 30.34 22.68 -19.14
CA PRO A 584 29.01 22.94 -18.60
C PRO A 584 28.07 23.48 -19.69
N LEU A 585 26.94 22.80 -19.91
CA LEU A 585 25.89 23.27 -20.82
C LEU A 585 25.13 24.43 -20.16
N LEU A 586 25.53 25.65 -20.48
CA LEU A 586 24.91 26.89 -20.02
C LEU A 586 23.69 27.23 -20.88
N LEU A 587 22.63 27.74 -20.25
CA LEU A 587 21.41 28.16 -20.94
C LEU A 587 21.56 29.49 -21.69
N GLY A 588 22.53 30.35 -21.35
CA GLY A 588 22.82 31.57 -22.13
C GLY A 588 21.58 32.43 -22.42
N ASP A 589 21.35 32.75 -23.70
CA ASP A 589 20.18 33.53 -24.16
C ASP A 589 18.83 32.83 -23.90
N ASP A 590 18.82 31.49 -23.79
CA ASP A 590 17.62 30.73 -23.47
C ASP A 590 17.14 31.01 -22.03
N GLU A 591 18.06 31.22 -21.08
CA GLU A 591 17.68 31.58 -19.71
C GLU A 591 16.95 32.93 -19.68
N LEU A 592 17.44 33.92 -20.42
CA LEU A 592 16.80 35.23 -20.51
C LEU A 592 15.41 35.11 -21.16
N THR A 593 15.28 34.28 -22.19
CA THR A 593 14.01 34.02 -22.87
C THR A 593 12.99 33.37 -21.93
N LEU A 594 13.38 32.34 -21.19
CA LEU A 594 12.52 31.67 -20.20
C LEU A 594 12.08 32.62 -19.08
N ARG A 595 12.99 33.47 -18.57
CA ARG A 595 12.67 34.48 -17.56
C ARG A 595 11.65 35.50 -18.08
N ARG A 596 11.83 35.97 -19.32
CA ARG A 596 10.89 36.92 -19.97
C ARG A 596 9.51 36.31 -20.18
N LEU A 597 9.45 35.07 -20.69
CA LEU A 597 8.17 34.35 -20.88
C LEU A 597 7.45 34.12 -19.54
N SER A 598 8.17 33.68 -18.51
CA SER A 598 7.60 33.49 -17.17
C SER A 598 7.09 34.80 -16.56
N ALA A 599 7.80 35.92 -16.79
CA ALA A 599 7.38 37.23 -16.29
C ALA A 599 6.12 37.76 -17.01
N LEU A 600 6.04 37.59 -18.33
CA LEU A 600 4.83 37.93 -19.09
C LEU A 600 3.65 37.06 -18.63
N LEU A 601 3.86 35.76 -18.42
CA LEU A 601 2.81 34.86 -17.94
C LEU A 601 2.32 35.27 -16.53
N ASP A 602 3.23 35.60 -15.62
CA ASP A 602 2.93 36.10 -14.27
C ASP A 602 2.07 37.38 -14.33
N GLU A 603 2.51 38.37 -15.12
CA GLU A 603 1.80 39.64 -15.33
C GLU A 603 0.39 39.40 -15.91
N GLY A 604 0.26 38.45 -16.84
CA GLY A 604 -1.01 38.07 -17.44
C GLY A 604 -1.98 37.45 -16.45
N ILE A 605 -1.54 36.47 -15.65
CA ILE A 605 -2.37 35.85 -14.61
C ILE A 605 -2.78 36.90 -13.56
N ALA A 606 -1.86 37.77 -13.14
CA ALA A 606 -2.15 38.86 -12.22
C ALA A 606 -3.22 39.82 -12.76
N THR A 607 -3.13 40.18 -14.06
CA THR A 607 -4.11 41.06 -14.72
C THR A 607 -5.51 40.43 -14.70
N VAL A 608 -5.61 39.14 -15.06
CA VAL A 608 -6.89 38.39 -15.06
C VAL A 608 -7.46 38.27 -13.65
N ALA A 609 -6.61 37.95 -12.67
CA ALA A 609 -7.02 37.84 -11.27
C ALA A 609 -7.54 39.19 -10.73
N HIS A 610 -6.84 40.28 -11.01
CA HIS A 610 -7.24 41.62 -10.58
C HIS A 610 -8.58 42.05 -11.20
N ALA A 611 -8.77 41.81 -12.49
CA ALA A 611 -10.04 42.11 -13.17
C ALA A 611 -11.20 41.26 -12.62
N LEU A 612 -10.95 39.97 -12.31
CA LEU A 612 -11.96 39.11 -11.70
C LEU A 612 -12.30 39.51 -10.25
N GLU A 613 -11.33 40.02 -9.49
CA GLU A 613 -11.50 40.46 -8.10
C GLU A 613 -12.27 41.78 -8.01
N THR A 614 -11.86 42.77 -8.79
CA THR A 614 -12.41 44.14 -8.74
C THR A 614 -13.61 44.33 -9.65
N GLY A 615 -13.81 43.46 -10.64
CA GLY A 615 -14.79 43.65 -11.71
C GLY A 615 -14.41 44.77 -12.68
N SER A 616 -13.15 45.20 -12.71
CA SER A 616 -12.66 46.22 -13.63
C SER A 616 -12.67 45.74 -15.08
N GLU A 617 -12.84 46.67 -16.02
CA GLU A 617 -12.63 46.38 -17.44
C GLU A 617 -11.17 45.97 -17.69
N ILE A 618 -10.97 44.91 -18.47
CA ILE A 618 -9.64 44.44 -18.84
C ILE A 618 -9.21 45.09 -20.15
N ASP A 619 -7.99 45.62 -20.17
CA ASP A 619 -7.40 46.17 -21.38
C ASP A 619 -7.01 45.03 -22.35
N LEU A 620 -7.89 44.77 -23.32
CA LEU A 620 -7.69 43.74 -24.34
C LEU A 620 -6.54 44.08 -25.29
N GLU A 621 -6.23 45.35 -25.52
CA GLU A 621 -5.09 45.75 -26.34
C GLU A 621 -3.78 45.42 -25.63
N ALA A 622 -3.68 45.70 -24.32
CA ALA A 622 -2.54 45.31 -23.51
C ALA A 622 -2.40 43.78 -23.39
N ALA A 623 -3.50 43.05 -23.22
CA ALA A 623 -3.49 41.58 -23.21
C ALA A 623 -3.02 41.00 -24.55
N ARG A 624 -3.50 41.55 -25.67
CA ARG A 624 -3.07 41.17 -27.02
C ARG A 624 -1.60 41.51 -27.28
N ALA A 625 -1.14 42.68 -26.85
CA ALA A 625 0.26 43.08 -26.98
C ALA A 625 1.19 42.17 -26.16
N ARG A 626 0.73 41.65 -25.01
CA ARG A 626 1.47 40.64 -24.23
C ARG A 626 1.57 39.31 -24.96
N GLU A 627 0.47 38.83 -25.52
CA GLU A 627 0.42 37.60 -26.33
C GLU A 627 1.35 37.69 -27.56
N ILE A 628 1.31 38.82 -28.28
CA ILE A 628 2.23 39.09 -29.40
C ILE A 628 3.70 39.06 -28.94
N ARG A 629 4.02 39.59 -27.75
CA ARG A 629 5.38 39.53 -27.20
C ARG A 629 5.79 38.10 -26.84
N MET A 630 4.89 37.28 -26.31
CA MET A 630 5.18 35.87 -26.03
C MET A 630 5.45 35.08 -27.32
N ASN A 631 4.64 35.27 -28.34
CA ASN A 631 4.82 34.67 -29.67
C ASN A 631 6.12 35.14 -30.35
N GLY A 632 6.49 36.42 -30.18
CA GLY A 632 7.77 36.93 -30.65
C GLY A 632 8.97 36.26 -29.98
N LEU A 633 8.90 35.97 -28.68
CA LEU A 633 9.95 35.25 -27.95
C LEU A 633 10.05 33.77 -28.35
N GLU A 634 8.92 33.11 -28.57
CA GLU A 634 8.86 31.73 -29.08
C GLU A 634 9.46 31.63 -30.49
N ALA A 635 9.06 32.52 -31.40
CA ALA A 635 9.64 32.60 -32.75
C ALA A 635 11.14 32.88 -32.71
N HIS A 636 11.60 33.77 -31.83
CA HIS A 636 13.03 34.05 -31.66
C HIS A 636 13.81 32.82 -31.18
N ALA A 637 13.30 32.11 -30.17
CA ALA A 637 13.90 30.87 -29.68
C ALA A 637 14.00 29.80 -30.78
N ARG A 638 12.96 29.67 -31.61
CA ARG A 638 12.95 28.75 -32.76
C ARG A 638 13.99 29.14 -33.82
N SER A 639 14.14 30.42 -34.14
CA SER A 639 15.18 30.89 -35.07
C SER A 639 16.60 30.71 -34.50
N ALA A 640 16.79 30.87 -33.20
CA ALA A 640 18.08 30.66 -32.54
C ALA A 640 18.57 29.21 -32.65
N VAL A 641 17.66 28.23 -32.54
CA VAL A 641 17.96 26.80 -32.77
C VAL A 641 18.53 26.56 -34.17
N LEU A 642 17.96 27.24 -35.19
CA LEU A 642 18.36 27.09 -36.59
C LEU A 642 19.69 27.79 -36.91
N ALA A 643 20.02 28.88 -36.20
CA ALA A 643 21.20 29.70 -36.45
C ALA A 643 22.43 29.29 -35.62
N GLY A 644 22.22 28.67 -34.44
CA GLY A 644 23.24 28.63 -33.38
C GLY A 644 24.08 27.36 -33.23
N ALA A 645 23.67 26.20 -33.77
CA ALA A 645 24.30 24.94 -33.35
C ALA A 645 25.26 24.33 -34.40
N ARG A 646 26.56 24.51 -34.18
CA ARG A 646 27.63 23.71 -34.82
C ARG A 646 27.97 22.43 -34.03
N ASP A 647 27.44 22.30 -32.81
CA ASP A 647 27.64 21.17 -31.89
C ASP A 647 26.31 20.44 -31.60
N ALA A 648 26.34 19.11 -31.64
CA ALA A 648 25.18 18.24 -31.44
C ALA A 648 24.68 18.21 -29.99
N ALA A 649 25.54 18.47 -28.99
CA ALA A 649 25.10 18.57 -27.59
C ALA A 649 24.34 19.88 -27.35
N ALA A 650 24.87 21.00 -27.85
CA ALA A 650 24.20 22.30 -27.83
C ALA A 650 22.84 22.28 -28.58
N MET A 651 22.77 21.66 -29.77
CA MET A 651 21.50 21.49 -30.49
C MET A 651 20.46 20.72 -29.67
N ARG A 652 20.86 19.62 -29.03
CA ARG A 652 19.97 18.79 -28.20
C ARG A 652 19.48 19.55 -26.95
N MET A 653 20.28 20.47 -26.42
CA MET A 653 19.86 21.36 -25.33
C MET A 653 18.86 22.41 -25.80
N HIS A 654 19.14 23.12 -26.89
CA HIS A 654 18.22 24.13 -27.44
C HIS A 654 16.86 23.52 -27.82
N LEU A 655 16.83 22.30 -28.37
CA LEU A 655 15.57 21.58 -28.63
C LEU A 655 14.80 21.25 -27.36
N ALA A 656 15.49 20.92 -26.26
CA ALA A 656 14.85 20.66 -24.98
C ALA A 656 14.28 21.94 -24.34
N VAL A 657 14.99 23.06 -24.49
CA VAL A 657 14.50 24.38 -24.09
C VAL A 657 13.28 24.79 -24.92
N LEU A 658 13.31 24.57 -26.24
CA LEU A 658 12.20 24.93 -27.12
C LEU A 658 10.89 24.27 -26.67
N GLY A 659 10.94 23.00 -26.25
CA GLY A 659 9.77 22.32 -25.70
C GLY A 659 9.18 22.99 -24.43
N LEU A 660 10.01 23.64 -23.61
CA LEU A 660 9.56 24.43 -22.45
C LEU A 660 9.03 25.82 -22.88
N VAL A 661 9.67 26.44 -23.87
CA VAL A 661 9.21 27.71 -24.48
C VAL A 661 7.80 27.53 -25.07
N ASP A 662 7.58 26.47 -25.86
CA ASP A 662 6.27 26.13 -26.44
C ASP A 662 5.20 25.93 -25.35
N ALA A 663 5.57 25.33 -24.21
CA ALA A 663 4.63 25.11 -23.11
C ALA A 663 4.27 26.42 -22.38
N LEU A 664 5.22 27.35 -22.24
CA LEU A 664 4.98 28.68 -21.65
C LEU A 664 4.13 29.56 -22.57
N GLU A 665 4.36 29.51 -23.89
CA GLU A 665 3.51 30.17 -24.89
C GLU A 665 2.08 29.62 -24.84
N ALA A 666 1.93 28.30 -24.78
CA ALA A 666 0.60 27.67 -24.70
C ALA A 666 -0.16 28.08 -23.42
N ALA A 667 0.55 28.26 -22.30
CA ALA A 667 -0.04 28.82 -21.09
C ALA A 667 -0.45 30.29 -21.27
N GLY A 668 0.39 31.10 -21.94
CA GLY A 668 0.09 32.48 -22.32
C GLY A 668 -1.21 32.62 -23.13
N ASN A 669 -1.37 31.76 -24.15
CA ASN A 669 -2.59 31.65 -24.95
C ASN A 669 -3.85 31.45 -24.10
N HIS A 670 -3.78 30.62 -23.06
CA HIS A 670 -4.91 30.40 -22.16
C HIS A 670 -5.18 31.61 -21.24
N VAL A 671 -4.15 32.34 -20.84
CA VAL A 671 -4.30 33.61 -20.11
C VAL A 671 -4.94 34.68 -21.00
N TYR A 672 -4.55 34.78 -22.28
CA TYR A 672 -5.19 35.69 -23.23
C TYR A 672 -6.67 35.36 -23.43
N ARG A 673 -7.02 34.07 -23.58
CA ARG A 673 -8.45 33.65 -23.67
C ARG A 673 -9.26 33.96 -22.43
N LEU A 674 -8.64 33.86 -21.24
CA LEU A 674 -9.26 34.29 -19.99
C LEU A 674 -9.53 35.81 -19.99
N ALA A 675 -8.59 36.59 -20.53
CA ALA A 675 -8.77 38.03 -20.68
C ALA A 675 -9.89 38.38 -21.69
N GLU A 676 -9.94 37.73 -22.85
CA GLU A 676 -11.04 37.89 -23.82
C GLU A 676 -12.40 37.56 -23.19
N THR A 677 -12.46 36.45 -22.42
CA THR A 677 -13.68 36.05 -21.73
C THR A 677 -14.18 37.12 -20.75
N LEU A 678 -13.27 37.78 -20.03
CA LEU A 678 -13.59 38.90 -19.13
C LEU A 678 -14.02 40.15 -19.91
N GLY A 679 -13.39 40.45 -21.04
CA GLY A 679 -13.74 41.60 -21.89
C GLY A 679 -15.13 41.48 -22.52
N GLU A 680 -15.49 40.29 -23.02
CA GLU A 680 -16.83 40.00 -23.57
C GLU A 680 -17.96 40.04 -22.53
N GLY A 681 -17.63 39.91 -21.25
CA GLY A 681 -18.59 39.90 -20.15
C GLY A 681 -19.15 41.27 -19.77
N ASN A 682 -18.62 42.36 -20.33
CA ASN A 682 -19.00 43.73 -19.98
C ASN A 682 -19.96 44.31 -21.05
N PRO A 683 -21.24 44.58 -20.74
CA PRO A 683 -22.25 44.96 -21.73
C PRO A 683 -22.07 46.35 -22.38
N THR A 684 -20.98 47.07 -22.11
CA THR A 684 -20.71 48.40 -22.68
C THR A 684 -20.04 48.39 -24.06
N GLN A 685 -19.53 47.26 -24.56
CA GLN A 685 -18.84 47.21 -25.87
C GLN A 685 -19.65 46.64 -27.05
N VAL A 686 -20.90 46.21 -26.86
CA VAL A 686 -21.72 45.66 -27.98
C VAL A 686 -22.33 46.76 -28.87
N ALA A 687 -22.00 48.05 -28.63
CA ALA A 687 -22.62 49.18 -29.34
C ALA A 687 -21.72 49.92 -30.35
N SER A 688 -20.54 49.41 -30.72
CA SER A 688 -19.69 50.11 -31.70
C SER A 688 -18.94 49.18 -32.67
N ILE A 689 -19.70 48.49 -33.52
CA ILE A 689 -19.20 48.05 -34.82
C ILE A 689 -20.06 48.77 -35.87
N PRO A 690 -19.51 49.67 -36.70
CA PRO A 690 -20.25 50.24 -37.82
C PRO A 690 -20.52 49.15 -38.86
N ALA A 691 -21.73 49.18 -39.41
CA ALA A 691 -22.28 48.21 -40.37
C ALA A 691 -21.45 47.99 -41.64
#